data_AF-A0A6B3HHH1-F1
#
_entry.id   AF-A0A6B3HHH1-F1
#
_cell.length_a   1.000
_cell.length_b   1.000
_cell.length_c   1.000
_cell.angle_alpha   90.00
_cell.angle_beta   90.00
_cell.angle_gamma   90.00
#
_symmetry.space_group_name_H-M   'P 1'
#
loop_
_entity.id
_entity.type
_entity.pdbx_description
1 polymer ?
#
loop_
_entity_poly.entity_id
_entity_poly.type
_entity_poly.pdbx_seq_one_letter_code
_entity_poly.pdbx_strand_id
1 'polypeptide(L)'
;MSTLDLAGYLVAALMTAVALWRMPAALWGDEEDRRRRALWGCYAGFAAALWTKTEVVRTALNNSPVTDLAVLIKHYTATVAILAILSYIVAIYGRYPDRGAVPRHVRFARLVQRIATKASVATLILLTVLFFTVVDRSVPSDRFVSDHAGQPGATLYMTVFYVYLGAASAVCAYQWKLATADATARHLRVGLSMMTAAMFIGVAYTASRTLFMWVSVVDRPSVEFADTFDKVTEAGQVLLFVLFAVGASLPAFSTGLRRARLWRAQARLHPLWRELMTAFPEQPFAPPASLLREVTRFDTPADLRVDRWSADIADAVEKLRHYAPEHLADAARAAAAEDTTDPDERGPRTDAHWIRAALAAHAEGAPAGPAAPATDPLAILNTLVWRGLPTERTLAAPAVTDWVRGLRDNDPYLRDECRVILLGEVASVTVGHPVYDGLPEVPYQYKELLGAIWREPLSHHLDAGERARTLASLIHTGRDGRAFTAELVARSGLDPRDWLRHLFAALLPPLVHFLHQYGTVFSPHGENAIVVFDEHDIPTRLAVKDFVDDVNISSEPLPEHADMPDEVRAVLLTESPGFLPQFIHSGLFIGVFRYLAPLCATQLGVPEADFWQLARAEIVRHQTRFPHLKERYELFDLFAPEIERLCLNRNRLHLDGYRDRAARPHAAVHGTVPNPLHAEPPHPLAAG
;
A
#
# COMPACT_ATOMS: atom_id res chain seq x y z
N MET A 1 -36.92 25.55 33.83
CA MET A 1 -36.13 25.06 32.69
C MET A 1 -37.08 24.70 31.55
N SER A 2 -37.03 25.44 30.44
CA SER A 2 -37.85 25.18 29.26
C SER A 2 -37.33 23.97 28.46
N THR A 3 -38.12 23.47 27.50
CA THR A 3 -37.69 22.40 26.57
C THR A 3 -36.46 22.82 25.76
N LEU A 4 -36.35 24.12 25.45
CA LEU A 4 -35.25 24.69 24.69
C LEU A 4 -33.99 24.82 25.56
N ASP A 5 -34.14 25.16 26.84
CA ASP A 5 -33.03 25.14 27.81
C ASP A 5 -32.45 23.73 27.93
N LEU A 6 -33.32 22.71 28.11
CA LEU A 6 -32.91 21.30 28.17
C LEU A 6 -32.15 20.89 26.89
N ALA A 7 -32.65 21.29 25.72
CA ALA A 7 -31.97 21.04 24.45
C ALA A 7 -30.59 21.72 24.39
N GLY A 8 -30.47 22.94 24.92
CA GLY A 8 -29.19 23.64 25.06
C GLY A 8 -28.18 22.87 25.93
N TYR A 9 -28.60 22.36 27.08
CA TYR A 9 -27.77 21.51 27.94
C TYR A 9 -27.33 20.22 27.24
N LEU A 10 -28.26 19.54 26.55
CA LEU A 10 -27.96 18.30 25.83
C LEU A 10 -26.95 18.51 24.70
N VAL A 11 -27.06 19.60 23.94
CA VAL A 11 -26.11 19.93 22.87
C VAL A 11 -24.74 20.32 23.43
N ALA A 12 -24.69 21.07 24.53
CA ALA A 12 -23.43 21.38 25.21
C ALA A 12 -22.72 20.09 25.68
N ALA A 13 -23.46 19.18 26.32
CA ALA A 13 -22.96 17.88 26.74
C ALA A 13 -22.48 17.02 25.56
N LEU A 14 -23.22 17.00 24.45
CA LEU A 14 -22.84 16.29 23.23
C LEU A 14 -21.52 16.82 22.64
N MET A 15 -21.37 18.15 22.53
CA MET A 15 -20.14 18.79 22.05
C MET A 15 -18.95 18.44 22.96
N THR A 16 -19.14 18.48 24.28
CA THR A 16 -18.12 18.10 25.26
C THR A 16 -17.73 16.62 25.14
N ALA A 17 -18.70 15.71 25.02
CA ALA A 17 -18.44 14.28 24.87
C ALA A 17 -17.61 13.98 23.60
N VAL A 18 -17.92 14.64 22.48
CA VAL A 18 -17.16 14.50 21.24
C VAL A 18 -15.75 15.09 21.37
N ALA A 19 -15.60 16.23 22.06
CA ALA A 19 -14.28 16.81 22.33
C ALA A 19 -13.40 15.86 23.17
N LEU A 20 -13.96 15.25 24.22
CA LEU A 20 -13.26 14.27 25.06
C LEU A 20 -12.89 13.01 24.28
N TRP A 21 -13.81 12.46 23.48
CA TRP A 21 -13.55 11.29 22.64
C TRP A 21 -12.40 11.53 21.64
N ARG A 22 -12.26 12.76 21.14
CA ARG A 22 -11.21 13.16 20.18
C ARG A 22 -9.90 13.60 20.83
N MET A 23 -9.85 13.76 22.15
CA MET A 23 -8.68 14.26 22.89
C MET A 23 -7.42 13.41 22.73
N PRO A 24 -7.46 12.05 22.80
CA PRO A 24 -6.30 11.19 22.55
C PRO A 24 -5.59 11.48 21.22
N ALA A 25 -6.38 11.66 20.16
CA ALA A 25 -5.88 11.89 18.82
C ALA A 25 -5.28 13.29 18.63
N ALA A 26 -5.57 14.24 19.54
CA ALA A 26 -4.99 15.57 19.56
C ALA A 26 -3.71 15.66 20.39
N LEU A 27 -3.60 14.86 21.47
CA LEU A 27 -2.45 14.84 22.39
C LEU A 27 -1.27 13.98 21.89
N TRP A 28 -1.56 12.83 21.27
CA TRP A 28 -0.55 11.85 20.87
C TRP A 28 -0.35 11.74 19.35
N GLY A 29 -0.89 12.68 18.57
CA GLY A 29 -0.72 12.71 17.11
C GLY A 29 0.54 13.47 16.68
N ASP A 30 1.28 12.93 15.72
CA ASP A 30 2.50 13.53 15.16
C ASP A 30 2.28 14.96 14.62
N GLU A 31 3.38 15.67 14.30
CA GLU A 31 3.35 17.02 13.70
C GLU A 31 2.50 17.08 12.41
N GLU A 32 2.38 15.97 11.69
CA GLU A 32 1.57 15.83 10.48
C GLU A 32 0.04 15.81 10.72
N ASP A 33 -0.43 15.56 11.96
CA ASP A 33 -1.85 15.39 12.27
C ASP A 33 -2.57 16.71 12.68
N ARG A 34 -2.16 17.83 12.07
CA ARG A 34 -2.74 19.18 12.28
C ARG A 34 -4.27 19.22 12.11
N ARG A 35 -4.83 18.35 11.26
CA ARG A 35 -6.28 18.17 11.05
C ARG A 35 -7.00 17.77 12.34
N ARG A 36 -6.45 16.82 13.10
CA ARG A 36 -7.11 16.25 14.29
C ARG A 36 -7.17 17.26 15.42
N ARG A 37 -6.09 18.03 15.60
CA ARG A 37 -6.01 19.14 16.56
C ARG A 37 -6.98 20.27 16.25
N ALA A 38 -7.08 20.67 14.97
CA ALA A 38 -8.02 21.72 14.54
C ALA A 38 -9.48 21.32 14.78
N LEU A 39 -9.86 20.08 14.45
CA LEU A 39 -11.22 19.59 14.67
C LEU A 39 -11.54 19.44 16.17
N TRP A 40 -10.59 18.97 17.00
CA TRP A 40 -10.74 18.96 18.46
C TRP A 40 -10.95 20.37 19.02
N GLY A 41 -10.12 21.34 18.61
CA GLY A 41 -10.23 22.74 19.07
C GLY A 41 -11.56 23.39 18.71
N CYS A 42 -12.14 23.02 17.56
CA CYS A 42 -13.50 23.41 17.19
C CYS A 42 -14.55 22.89 18.19
N TYR A 43 -14.57 21.58 18.48
CA TYR A 43 -15.53 20.99 19.42
C TYR A 43 -15.38 21.56 20.83
N ALA A 44 -14.14 21.70 21.30
CA ALA A 44 -13.86 22.29 22.61
C ALA A 44 -14.32 23.76 22.69
N GLY A 45 -14.04 24.55 21.65
CA GLY A 45 -14.45 25.96 21.60
C GLY A 45 -15.97 26.14 21.53
N PHE A 46 -16.69 25.36 20.72
CA PHE A 46 -18.16 25.43 20.68
C PHE A 46 -18.81 24.86 21.94
N ALA A 47 -18.24 23.82 22.54
CA ALA A 47 -18.71 23.33 23.84
C ALA A 47 -18.62 24.45 24.89
N ALA A 48 -17.47 25.13 24.98
CA ALA A 48 -17.30 26.27 25.90
C ALA A 48 -18.31 27.39 25.62
N ALA A 49 -18.52 27.75 24.34
CA ALA A 49 -19.50 28.77 23.94
C ALA A 49 -20.97 28.40 24.25
N LEU A 50 -21.29 27.11 24.24
CA LEU A 50 -22.63 26.63 24.59
C LEU A 50 -22.83 26.55 26.09
N TRP A 51 -21.81 26.13 26.84
CA TRP A 51 -21.87 26.12 28.30
C TRP A 51 -22.12 27.52 28.88
N THR A 52 -21.48 28.56 28.35
CA THR A 52 -21.72 29.96 28.81
C THR A 52 -23.15 30.46 28.60
N LYS A 53 -23.96 29.78 27.80
CA LYS A 53 -25.37 30.10 27.58
C LYS A 53 -26.30 29.47 28.62
N THR A 54 -25.87 28.36 29.23
CA THR A 54 -26.63 27.65 30.27
C THR A 54 -26.81 28.54 31.50
N GLU A 55 -27.98 28.46 32.14
CA GLU A 55 -28.33 29.29 33.30
C GLU A 55 -27.26 29.23 34.39
N VAL A 56 -26.80 28.03 34.72
CA VAL A 56 -25.78 27.80 35.76
C VAL A 56 -24.48 28.55 35.49
N VAL A 57 -23.91 28.40 34.28
CA VAL A 57 -22.62 29.01 33.93
C VAL A 57 -22.76 30.50 33.65
N ARG A 58 -23.87 30.92 33.02
CA ARG A 58 -24.18 32.33 32.76
C ARG A 58 -24.25 33.10 34.08
N THR A 59 -25.03 32.62 35.04
CA THR A 59 -25.18 33.25 36.36
C THR A 59 -23.86 33.26 37.11
N ALA A 60 -23.09 32.16 37.08
CA ALA A 60 -21.78 32.11 37.72
C ALA A 60 -20.78 33.14 37.15
N LEU A 61 -20.74 33.31 35.83
CA LEU A 61 -19.86 34.28 35.16
C LEU A 61 -20.35 35.72 35.32
N ASN A 62 -21.66 35.95 35.31
CA ASN A 62 -22.26 37.27 35.50
C ASN A 62 -22.19 37.76 36.96
N ASN A 63 -22.01 36.85 37.93
CA ASN A 63 -21.70 37.18 39.33
C ASN A 63 -20.23 37.62 39.55
N SER A 64 -19.47 37.82 38.48
CA SER A 64 -18.12 38.40 38.53
C SER A 64 -18.16 39.94 38.52
N PRO A 65 -17.03 40.64 38.75
CA PRO A 65 -16.97 42.11 38.67
C PRO A 65 -17.29 42.71 37.30
N VAL A 66 -17.45 41.88 36.26
CA VAL A 66 -17.73 42.30 34.89
C VAL A 66 -19.13 41.81 34.50
N THR A 67 -20.10 42.73 34.47
CA THR A 67 -21.46 42.45 33.99
C THR A 67 -21.41 41.94 32.54
N ASP A 68 -22.22 40.92 32.25
CA ASP A 68 -22.32 40.20 30.96
C ASP A 68 -21.03 39.50 30.49
N LEU A 69 -20.10 39.16 31.40
CA LEU A 69 -18.87 38.44 31.06
C LEU A 69 -19.13 37.13 30.30
N ALA A 70 -20.24 36.44 30.59
CA ALA A 70 -20.64 35.23 29.88
C ALA A 70 -20.78 35.44 28.36
N VAL A 71 -21.27 36.62 27.94
CA VAL A 71 -21.47 36.99 26.53
C VAL A 71 -20.13 37.20 25.82
N LEU A 72 -19.19 37.88 26.48
CA LEU A 72 -17.86 38.09 25.92
C LEU A 72 -17.10 36.77 25.74
N ILE A 73 -17.10 35.92 26.76
CA ILE A 73 -16.47 34.58 26.71
C ILE A 73 -17.12 33.72 25.62
N LYS A 74 -18.46 33.76 25.50
CA LYS A 74 -19.18 33.07 24.42
C LYS A 74 -18.69 33.50 23.04
N HIS A 75 -18.58 34.80 22.80
CA HIS A 75 -18.15 35.31 21.50
C HIS A 75 -16.68 35.01 21.20
N TYR A 76 -15.80 35.00 22.22
CA TYR A 76 -14.40 34.61 22.04
C TYR A 76 -14.26 33.13 21.69
N THR A 77 -14.88 32.27 22.49
CA THR A 77 -14.81 30.82 22.29
C THR A 77 -15.45 30.40 20.97
N ALA A 78 -16.57 31.02 20.55
CA ALA A 78 -17.18 30.80 19.25
C ALA A 78 -16.28 31.28 18.08
N THR A 79 -15.60 32.42 18.22
CA THR A 79 -14.67 32.96 17.21
C THR A 79 -13.45 32.06 17.05
N VAL A 80 -12.90 31.56 18.16
CA VAL A 80 -11.79 30.59 18.13
C VAL A 80 -12.24 29.26 17.52
N ALA A 81 -13.45 28.79 17.85
CA ALA A 81 -13.99 27.55 17.33
C ALA A 81 -14.19 27.57 15.81
N ILE A 82 -14.78 28.65 15.25
CA ILE A 82 -14.97 28.77 13.80
C ILE A 82 -13.62 28.95 13.06
N LEU A 83 -12.63 29.61 13.67
CA LEU A 83 -11.27 29.67 13.14
C LEU A 83 -10.60 28.28 13.09
N ALA A 84 -10.83 27.46 14.12
CA ALA A 84 -10.35 26.08 14.15
C ALA A 84 -11.00 25.23 13.05
N ILE A 85 -12.30 25.45 12.75
CA ILE A 85 -12.97 24.83 11.59
C ILE A 85 -12.30 25.23 10.27
N LEU A 86 -12.09 26.52 10.03
CA LEU A 86 -11.49 26.97 8.77
C LEU A 86 -10.07 26.40 8.60
N SER A 87 -9.32 26.30 9.70
CA SER A 87 -8.01 25.63 9.74
C SER A 87 -8.10 24.15 9.38
N TYR A 88 -9.14 23.45 9.85
CA TYR A 88 -9.41 22.05 9.51
C TYR A 88 -9.68 21.87 8.02
N ILE A 89 -10.46 22.76 7.38
CA ILE A 89 -10.79 22.63 5.95
C ILE A 89 -9.55 22.80 5.07
N VAL A 90 -8.67 23.76 5.36
CA VAL A 90 -7.40 23.89 4.62
C VAL A 90 -6.54 22.63 4.77
N ALA A 91 -6.54 22.03 5.97
CA ALA A 91 -5.76 20.84 6.24
C ALA A 91 -6.33 19.58 5.53
N ILE A 92 -7.62 19.55 5.16
CA ILE A 92 -8.22 18.47 4.35
C ILE A 92 -7.57 18.39 2.97
N TYR A 93 -7.28 19.52 2.32
CA TYR A 93 -6.72 19.56 0.96
C TYR A 93 -5.23 19.14 0.86
N GLY A 94 -4.58 18.77 1.97
CA GLY A 94 -3.23 18.19 1.97
C GLY A 94 -2.07 19.14 1.60
N ARG A 95 -0.85 18.59 1.61
CA ARG A 95 0.36 19.27 1.10
C ARG A 95 0.51 18.96 -0.39
N TYR A 96 0.32 19.96 -1.24
CA TYR A 96 0.77 19.88 -2.63
C TYR A 96 2.27 20.18 -2.67
N PRO A 97 3.08 19.42 -3.42
CA PRO A 97 4.49 19.71 -3.58
C PRO A 97 4.66 21.11 -4.20
N ASP A 98 5.67 21.85 -3.74
CA ASP A 98 5.92 23.25 -4.14
C ASP A 98 6.19 23.44 -5.66
N ARG A 99 6.34 22.34 -6.41
CA ARG A 99 6.61 22.31 -7.85
C ARG A 99 5.47 21.76 -8.73
N GLY A 100 4.21 21.85 -8.29
CA GLY A 100 3.03 21.50 -9.09
C GLY A 100 2.00 22.63 -9.19
N ALA A 101 1.20 22.65 -10.27
CA ALA A 101 0.12 23.62 -10.43
C ALA A 101 -0.99 23.37 -9.39
N VAL A 102 -1.00 24.15 -8.30
CA VAL A 102 -2.01 24.03 -7.24
C VAL A 102 -3.41 24.37 -7.80
N PRO A 103 -4.42 23.49 -7.61
CA PRO A 103 -5.78 23.75 -8.06
C PRO A 103 -6.34 25.09 -7.53
N ARG A 104 -7.17 25.76 -8.33
CA ARG A 104 -7.70 27.11 -8.00
C ARG A 104 -8.45 27.13 -6.66
N HIS A 105 -9.23 26.10 -6.34
CA HIS A 105 -9.99 26.01 -5.10
C HIS A 105 -9.09 25.89 -3.85
N VAL A 106 -7.93 25.23 -3.95
CA VAL A 106 -6.96 25.10 -2.83
C VAL A 106 -6.25 26.43 -2.55
N ARG A 107 -5.87 27.16 -3.60
CA ARG A 107 -5.29 28.51 -3.47
C ARG A 107 -6.28 29.47 -2.81
N PHE A 108 -7.54 29.42 -3.25
CA PHE A 108 -8.62 30.20 -2.66
C PHE A 108 -8.80 29.86 -1.16
N ALA A 109 -8.88 28.58 -0.79
CA ALA A 109 -9.03 28.16 0.60
C ALA A 109 -7.87 28.65 1.49
N ARG A 110 -6.62 28.58 1.01
CA ARG A 110 -5.44 29.09 1.75
C ARG A 110 -5.45 30.61 1.92
N LEU A 111 -5.87 31.35 0.89
CA LEU A 111 -6.01 32.81 0.97
C LEU A 111 -7.08 33.19 2.00
N VAL A 112 -8.25 32.57 1.90
CA VAL A 112 -9.38 32.81 2.82
C VAL A 112 -8.97 32.53 4.26
N GLN A 113 -8.23 31.45 4.54
CA GLN A 113 -7.74 31.16 5.89
C GLN A 113 -6.83 32.25 6.44
N ARG A 114 -5.84 32.73 5.66
CA ARG A 114 -4.93 33.80 6.11
C ARG A 114 -5.68 35.09 6.43
N ILE A 115 -6.67 35.42 5.61
CA ILE A 115 -7.53 36.58 5.83
C ILE A 115 -8.38 36.35 7.09
N ALA A 116 -9.01 35.19 7.22
CA ALA A 116 -9.86 34.84 8.36
C ALA A 116 -9.12 34.83 9.70
N THR A 117 -7.85 34.41 9.74
CA THR A 117 -7.00 34.47 10.95
C THR A 117 -6.69 35.92 11.35
N LYS A 118 -6.35 36.79 10.38
CA LYS A 118 -6.11 38.20 10.67
C LYS A 118 -7.41 38.90 11.10
N ALA A 119 -8.50 38.60 10.40
CA ALA A 119 -9.82 39.11 10.73
C ALA A 119 -10.29 38.64 12.11
N SER A 120 -10.04 37.39 12.53
CA SER A 120 -10.43 36.90 13.86
C SER A 120 -9.74 37.66 14.98
N VAL A 121 -8.45 37.94 14.84
CA VAL A 121 -7.69 38.73 15.84
C VAL A 121 -8.25 40.15 15.91
N ALA A 122 -8.49 40.79 14.76
CA ALA A 122 -9.09 42.12 14.70
C ALA A 122 -10.51 42.15 15.31
N THR A 123 -11.34 41.15 14.99
CA THR A 123 -12.69 40.98 15.55
C THR A 123 -12.63 40.81 17.06
N LEU A 124 -11.76 39.96 17.61
CA LEU A 124 -11.62 39.79 19.06
C LEU A 124 -11.19 41.09 19.76
N ILE A 125 -10.23 41.82 19.20
CA ILE A 125 -9.80 43.13 19.73
C ILE A 125 -10.99 44.11 19.71
N LEU A 126 -11.68 44.22 18.57
CA LEU A 126 -12.80 45.13 18.40
C LEU A 126 -13.98 44.78 19.31
N LEU A 127 -14.28 43.49 19.49
CA LEU A 127 -15.28 43.02 20.45
C LEU A 127 -14.90 43.41 21.88
N THR A 128 -13.63 43.23 22.29
CA THR A 128 -13.16 43.70 23.60
C THR A 128 -13.45 45.19 23.78
N VAL A 129 -12.99 46.01 22.83
CA VAL A 129 -13.10 47.46 22.92
C VAL A 129 -14.56 47.89 22.98
N LEU A 130 -15.39 47.44 22.04
CA LEU A 130 -16.82 47.79 21.99
C LEU A 130 -17.57 47.34 23.24
N PHE A 131 -17.28 46.14 23.77
CA PHE A 131 -17.90 45.61 24.98
C PHE A 131 -17.64 46.51 26.20
N PHE A 132 -16.42 47.03 26.36
CA PHE A 132 -16.07 47.88 27.50
C PHE A 132 -16.39 49.36 27.30
N THR A 133 -16.70 49.83 26.08
CA THR A 133 -16.84 51.26 25.76
C THR A 133 -18.23 51.69 25.30
N VAL A 134 -18.95 50.87 24.53
CA VAL A 134 -20.20 51.28 23.85
C VAL A 134 -21.42 50.45 24.28
N VAL A 135 -21.21 49.25 24.84
CA VAL A 135 -22.32 48.43 25.37
C VAL A 135 -22.72 48.92 26.76
N ASP A 136 -24.00 49.25 26.95
CA ASP A 136 -24.56 49.54 28.27
C ASP A 136 -24.69 48.23 29.06
N ARG A 137 -23.98 48.13 30.17
CA ARG A 137 -23.91 46.91 31.02
C ARG A 137 -24.31 47.24 32.46
N SER A 138 -25.15 48.25 32.64
CA SER A 138 -25.63 48.68 33.95
C SER A 138 -26.53 47.64 34.64
N VAL A 139 -27.20 46.78 33.86
CA VAL A 139 -28.06 45.70 34.34
C VAL A 139 -27.61 44.38 33.68
N PRO A 140 -27.47 43.28 34.44
CA PRO A 140 -27.17 41.96 33.86
C PRO A 140 -28.25 41.53 32.87
N SER A 141 -27.84 41.01 31.72
CA SER A 141 -28.77 40.46 30.72
C SER A 141 -28.96 38.96 30.88
N ASP A 142 -30.20 38.51 30.71
CA ASP A 142 -30.53 37.09 30.60
C ASP A 142 -30.50 36.65 29.13
N ARG A 143 -30.97 37.54 28.24
CA ARG A 143 -31.00 37.35 26.79
C ARG A 143 -30.46 38.60 26.11
N PHE A 144 -29.13 38.69 26.02
CA PHE A 144 -28.38 39.85 25.51
C PHE A 144 -28.99 40.53 24.26
N VAL A 145 -29.44 39.76 23.26
CA VAL A 145 -30.00 40.31 22.00
C VAL A 145 -31.37 40.94 22.18
N SER A 146 -32.27 40.34 22.96
CA SER A 146 -33.59 40.93 23.23
C SER A 146 -33.50 42.08 24.23
N ASP A 147 -32.65 41.92 25.25
CA ASP A 147 -32.54 42.87 26.36
C ASP A 147 -31.87 44.19 25.93
N HIS A 148 -30.99 44.13 24.92
CA HIS A 148 -30.35 45.30 24.31
C HIS A 148 -30.98 45.69 22.97
N ALA A 149 -32.16 45.19 22.64
CA ALA A 149 -32.87 45.55 21.41
C ALA A 149 -33.12 47.07 21.38
N GLY A 150 -32.72 47.70 20.27
CA GLY A 150 -32.84 49.15 20.10
C GLY A 150 -31.70 49.98 20.68
N GLN A 151 -30.67 49.36 21.26
CA GLN A 151 -29.45 50.05 21.67
C GLN A 151 -28.43 50.09 20.52
N PRO A 152 -28.00 51.27 20.04
CA PRO A 152 -27.03 51.38 18.94
C PRO A 152 -25.69 50.73 19.26
N GLY A 153 -25.21 50.85 20.51
CA GLY A 153 -23.94 50.30 20.96
C GLY A 153 -23.87 48.77 20.95
N ALA A 154 -24.88 48.12 21.53
CA ALA A 154 -25.01 46.67 21.48
C ALA A 154 -25.24 46.16 20.05
N THR A 155 -25.99 46.91 19.22
CA THR A 155 -26.19 46.60 17.79
C THR A 155 -24.88 46.59 17.02
N LEU A 156 -24.02 47.58 17.26
CA LEU A 156 -22.68 47.66 16.64
C LEU A 156 -21.80 46.49 17.09
N TYR A 157 -21.76 46.20 18.39
CA TYR A 157 -21.02 45.05 18.95
C TYR A 157 -21.47 43.72 18.33
N MET A 158 -22.77 43.47 18.27
CA MET A 158 -23.32 42.23 17.70
C MET A 158 -23.09 42.14 16.19
N THR A 159 -23.13 43.27 15.47
CA THR A 159 -22.83 43.31 14.03
C THR A 159 -21.39 42.87 13.76
N VAL A 160 -20.41 43.35 14.52
CA VAL A 160 -19.00 42.93 14.39
C VAL A 160 -18.85 41.42 14.57
N PHE A 161 -19.50 40.86 15.59
CA PHE A 161 -19.48 39.42 15.84
C PHE A 161 -20.17 38.61 14.72
N TYR A 162 -21.39 39.00 14.34
CA TYR A 162 -22.20 38.26 13.37
C TYR A 162 -21.67 38.36 11.94
N VAL A 163 -21.07 39.49 11.53
CA VAL A 163 -20.43 39.61 10.21
C VAL A 163 -19.28 38.63 10.09
N TYR A 164 -18.41 38.55 11.11
CA TYR A 164 -17.30 37.58 11.10
C TYR A 164 -17.83 36.14 11.09
N LEU A 165 -18.73 35.80 12.01
CA LEU A 165 -19.27 34.44 12.14
C LEU A 165 -20.05 34.00 10.90
N GLY A 166 -20.85 34.90 10.32
CA GLY A 166 -21.63 34.66 9.10
C GLY A 166 -20.74 34.47 7.89
N ALA A 167 -19.73 35.33 7.69
CA ALA A 167 -18.77 35.19 6.60
C ALA A 167 -17.96 33.89 6.70
N ALA A 168 -17.47 33.55 7.90
CA ALA A 168 -16.76 32.31 8.14
C ALA A 168 -17.64 31.07 7.90
N SER A 169 -18.91 31.11 8.33
CA SER A 169 -19.89 30.03 8.09
C SER A 169 -20.19 29.86 6.61
N ALA A 170 -20.35 30.96 5.85
CA ALA A 170 -20.59 30.91 4.40
C ALA A 170 -19.42 30.27 3.64
N VAL A 171 -18.18 30.59 4.03
CA VAL A 171 -16.98 29.94 3.49
C VAL A 171 -17.00 28.44 3.77
N CYS A 172 -17.30 28.03 5.01
CA CYS A 172 -17.38 26.62 5.37
C CYS A 172 -18.47 25.88 4.58
N ALA A 173 -19.66 26.49 4.43
CA ALA A 173 -20.76 25.95 3.64
C ALA A 173 -20.37 25.70 2.18
N TYR A 174 -19.72 26.68 1.55
CA TYR A 174 -19.26 26.57 0.17
C TYR A 174 -18.23 25.45 0.01
N GLN A 175 -17.23 25.39 0.89
CA GLN A 175 -16.14 24.42 0.79
C GLN A 175 -16.62 22.98 1.06
N TRP A 176 -17.51 22.75 2.04
CA TRP A 176 -18.07 21.42 2.28
C TRP A 176 -19.08 20.99 1.22
N LYS A 177 -19.84 21.93 0.62
CA LYS A 177 -20.69 21.61 -0.53
C LYS A 177 -19.87 21.05 -1.69
N LEU A 178 -18.73 21.69 -2.01
CA LEU A 178 -17.80 21.17 -3.02
C LEU A 178 -17.24 19.81 -2.64
N ALA A 179 -16.74 19.66 -1.40
CA ALA A 179 -16.19 18.38 -0.92
C ALA A 179 -17.23 17.24 -0.89
N THR A 180 -18.52 17.56 -0.72
CA THR A 180 -19.61 16.58 -0.75
C THR A 180 -19.80 15.99 -2.15
N ALA A 181 -19.65 16.83 -3.19
CA ALA A 181 -19.81 16.40 -4.58
C ALA A 181 -18.73 15.38 -5.00
N ASP A 182 -17.51 15.55 -4.48
CA ASP A 182 -16.37 14.68 -4.78
C ASP A 182 -16.30 13.43 -3.88
N ALA A 183 -17.15 13.32 -2.85
CA ALA A 183 -17.09 12.23 -1.88
C ALA A 183 -17.70 10.92 -2.43
N THR A 184 -16.86 9.88 -2.59
CA THR A 184 -17.26 8.54 -3.05
C THR A 184 -17.96 7.71 -1.97
N ALA A 185 -17.53 7.84 -0.70
CA ALA A 185 -18.09 7.07 0.42
C ALA A 185 -19.41 7.66 0.94
N ARG A 186 -20.47 6.83 1.04
CA ARG A 186 -21.82 7.25 1.47
C ARG A 186 -21.84 7.94 2.85
N HIS A 187 -21.13 7.40 3.83
CA HIS A 187 -21.09 7.97 5.18
C HIS A 187 -20.35 9.31 5.25
N LEU A 188 -19.30 9.49 4.44
CA LEU A 188 -18.60 10.77 4.32
C LEU A 188 -19.49 11.82 3.67
N ARG A 189 -20.21 11.45 2.60
CA ARG A 189 -21.15 12.34 1.90
C ARG A 189 -22.28 12.81 2.82
N VAL A 190 -22.88 11.89 3.58
CA VAL A 190 -23.92 12.24 4.57
C VAL A 190 -23.36 13.17 5.63
N GLY A 191 -22.17 12.87 6.19
CA GLY A 191 -21.53 13.73 7.19
C GLY A 191 -21.27 15.15 6.68
N LEU A 192 -20.67 15.29 5.50
CA LEU A 192 -20.40 16.59 4.88
C LEU A 192 -21.69 17.37 4.52
N SER A 193 -22.74 16.66 4.12
CA SER A 193 -24.05 17.27 3.82
C SER A 193 -24.70 17.85 5.08
N MET A 194 -24.65 17.13 6.21
CA MET A 194 -25.14 17.62 7.51
C MET A 194 -24.36 18.85 7.97
N MET A 195 -23.04 18.84 7.84
CA MET A 195 -22.19 19.99 8.19
C MET A 195 -22.44 21.18 7.26
N THR A 196 -22.68 20.94 5.98
CA THR A 196 -23.05 21.99 5.01
C THR A 196 -24.39 22.63 5.39
N ALA A 197 -25.41 21.81 5.72
CA ALA A 197 -26.70 22.29 6.20
C ALA A 197 -26.57 23.11 7.50
N ALA A 198 -25.75 22.65 8.46
CA ALA A 198 -25.46 23.39 9.68
C ALA A 198 -24.89 24.78 9.40
N MET A 199 -23.94 24.90 8.45
CA MET A 199 -23.35 26.20 8.10
C MET A 199 -24.34 27.13 7.38
N PHE A 200 -25.24 26.62 6.54
CA PHE A 200 -26.31 27.43 5.95
C PHE A 200 -27.27 27.96 7.01
N ILE A 201 -27.65 27.14 7.99
CA ILE A 201 -28.43 27.59 9.16
C ILE A 201 -27.64 28.67 9.92
N GLY A 202 -26.31 28.52 10.05
CA GLY A 202 -25.44 29.51 10.70
C GLY A 202 -25.45 30.87 10.00
N VAL A 203 -25.36 30.87 8.67
CA VAL A 203 -25.47 32.11 7.87
C VAL A 203 -26.84 32.74 8.07
N ALA A 204 -27.93 31.97 7.95
CA ALA A 204 -29.29 32.48 8.16
C ALA A 204 -29.51 33.02 9.58
N TYR A 205 -28.96 32.35 10.60
CA TYR A 205 -28.99 32.79 12.00
C TYR A 205 -28.28 34.13 12.19
N THR A 206 -27.05 34.27 11.68
CA THR A 206 -26.30 35.53 11.81
C THR A 206 -26.94 36.69 11.04
N ALA A 207 -27.45 36.43 9.84
CA ALA A 207 -28.13 37.44 9.02
C ALA A 207 -29.45 37.91 9.67
N SER A 208 -30.30 36.97 10.10
CA SER A 208 -31.57 37.29 10.76
C SER A 208 -31.37 38.06 12.07
N ARG A 209 -30.43 37.64 12.92
CA ARG A 209 -30.12 38.34 14.19
C ARG A 209 -29.53 39.73 13.95
N THR A 210 -28.67 39.90 12.95
CA THR A 210 -28.13 41.23 12.59
C THR A 210 -29.24 42.14 12.10
N LEU A 211 -30.11 41.65 11.19
CA LEU A 211 -31.24 42.42 10.69
C LEU A 211 -32.20 42.82 11.81
N PHE A 212 -32.54 41.88 12.71
CA PHE A 212 -33.39 42.15 13.87
C PHE A 212 -32.82 43.25 14.76
N MET A 213 -31.52 43.22 15.06
CA MET A 213 -30.87 44.27 15.87
C MET A 213 -30.97 45.64 15.21
N TRP A 214 -30.66 45.74 13.91
CA TRP A 214 -30.73 47.03 13.19
C TRP A 214 -32.15 47.55 13.01
N VAL A 215 -33.12 46.68 12.72
CA VAL A 215 -34.53 47.06 12.68
C VAL A 215 -34.97 47.56 14.06
N SER A 216 -34.55 46.89 15.13
CA SER A 216 -34.90 47.29 16.51
C SER A 216 -34.38 48.66 16.93
N VAL A 217 -33.32 49.16 16.29
CA VAL A 217 -32.80 50.53 16.51
C VAL A 217 -33.71 51.58 15.88
N VAL A 218 -34.36 51.27 14.76
CA VAL A 218 -35.24 52.17 14.03
C VAL A 218 -36.67 52.10 14.55
N ASP A 219 -37.16 50.88 14.81
CA ASP A 219 -38.51 50.61 15.30
C ASP A 219 -38.46 49.54 16.40
N ARG A 220 -38.91 49.88 17.61
CA ARG A 220 -38.77 48.99 18.77
C ARG A 220 -39.80 47.86 18.70
N PRO A 221 -39.37 46.58 18.61
CA PRO A 221 -40.30 45.46 18.53
C PRO A 221 -41.12 45.31 19.82
N SER A 222 -42.31 44.72 19.71
CA SER A 222 -43.05 44.29 20.89
C SER A 222 -42.28 43.21 21.65
N VAL A 223 -42.44 43.17 22.97
CA VAL A 223 -41.76 42.18 23.84
C VAL A 223 -42.10 40.75 23.42
N GLU A 224 -43.35 40.50 23.03
CA GLU A 224 -43.81 39.19 22.55
C GLU A 224 -43.14 38.77 21.23
N PHE A 225 -42.97 39.71 20.29
CA PHE A 225 -42.27 39.44 19.03
C PHE A 225 -40.79 39.18 19.26
N ALA A 226 -40.13 39.98 20.10
CA ALA A 226 -38.73 39.82 20.43
C ALA A 226 -38.44 38.46 21.10
N ASP A 227 -39.28 38.03 22.04
CA ASP A 227 -39.16 36.73 22.70
C ASP A 227 -39.43 35.56 21.73
N THR A 228 -40.43 35.69 20.85
CA THR A 228 -40.72 34.67 19.83
C THR A 228 -39.58 34.54 18.83
N PHE A 229 -39.05 35.66 18.33
CA PHE A 229 -37.92 35.68 17.41
C PHE A 229 -36.65 35.08 18.05
N ASP A 230 -36.40 35.42 19.31
CA ASP A 230 -35.30 34.86 20.08
C ASP A 230 -35.41 33.34 20.17
N LYS A 231 -36.56 32.80 20.59
CA LYS A 231 -36.84 31.35 20.66
C LYS A 231 -36.67 30.64 19.31
N VAL A 232 -37.20 31.20 18.22
CA VAL A 232 -37.11 30.60 16.88
C VAL A 232 -35.66 30.51 16.41
N THR A 233 -34.92 31.61 16.51
CA THR A 233 -33.51 31.63 16.12
C THR A 233 -32.65 30.77 17.05
N GLU A 234 -33.04 30.62 18.31
CA GLU A 234 -32.40 29.73 19.27
C GLU A 234 -32.61 28.25 18.94
N ALA A 235 -33.82 27.85 18.55
CA ALA A 235 -34.11 26.52 18.06
C ALA A 235 -33.30 26.20 16.78
N GLY A 236 -33.18 27.16 15.87
CA GLY A 236 -32.31 27.05 14.69
C GLY A 236 -30.84 26.84 15.07
N GLN A 237 -30.35 27.54 16.09
CA GLN A 237 -28.98 27.36 16.61
C GLN A 237 -28.78 25.97 17.23
N VAL A 238 -29.75 25.44 17.98
CA VAL A 238 -29.70 24.07 18.52
C VAL A 238 -29.61 23.05 17.37
N LEU A 239 -30.45 23.17 16.35
CA LEU A 239 -30.43 22.29 15.18
C LEU A 239 -29.08 22.34 14.44
N LEU A 240 -28.52 23.54 14.26
CA LEU A 240 -27.19 23.74 13.67
C LEU A 240 -26.13 22.90 14.40
N PHE A 241 -26.07 23.00 15.73
CA PHE A 241 -25.04 22.31 16.50
C PHE A 241 -25.25 20.80 16.54
N VAL A 242 -26.50 20.31 16.54
CA VAL A 242 -26.78 18.87 16.41
C VAL A 242 -26.30 18.34 15.06
N LEU A 243 -26.68 19.01 13.96
CA LEU A 243 -26.25 18.62 12.61
C LEU A 243 -24.73 18.66 12.47
N PHE A 244 -24.08 19.66 13.06
CA PHE A 244 -22.63 19.76 13.10
C PHE A 244 -22.00 18.61 13.91
N ALA A 245 -22.51 18.32 15.11
CA ALA A 245 -22.02 17.27 16.00
C ALA A 245 -21.99 15.92 15.30
N VAL A 246 -23.15 15.54 14.77
CA VAL A 246 -23.39 14.23 14.18
C VAL A 246 -22.68 14.14 12.84
N GLY A 247 -22.76 15.19 12.02
CA GLY A 247 -22.14 15.25 10.69
C GLY A 247 -20.62 15.07 10.74
N ALA A 248 -19.93 15.78 11.63
CA ALA A 248 -18.48 15.65 11.78
C ALA A 248 -18.04 14.37 12.55
N SER A 249 -18.97 13.66 13.20
CA SER A 249 -18.66 12.40 13.92
C SER A 249 -18.89 11.15 13.07
N LEU A 250 -19.80 11.20 12.08
CA LEU A 250 -20.15 10.05 11.23
C LEU A 250 -18.94 9.37 10.55
N PRO A 251 -17.98 10.11 9.94
CA PRO A 251 -16.81 9.50 9.30
C PRO A 251 -15.82 8.86 10.29
N ALA A 252 -15.75 9.39 11.52
CA ALA A 252 -14.90 8.84 12.56
C ALA A 252 -15.49 7.56 13.16
N PHE A 253 -16.82 7.47 13.24
CA PHE A 253 -17.51 6.30 13.76
C PHE A 253 -17.26 5.03 12.91
N SER A 254 -17.28 5.14 11.58
CA SER A 254 -16.97 4.00 10.69
C SER A 254 -15.53 3.49 10.88
N THR A 255 -14.59 4.41 11.14
CA THR A 255 -13.18 4.08 11.42
C THR A 255 -13.04 3.40 12.78
N GLY A 256 -13.77 3.88 13.81
CA GLY A 256 -13.83 3.24 15.13
C GLY A 256 -14.40 1.82 15.08
N LEU A 257 -15.49 1.62 14.31
CA LEU A 257 -16.07 0.29 14.07
C LEU A 257 -15.08 -0.64 13.36
N ARG A 258 -14.37 -0.16 12.33
CA ARG A 258 -13.32 -0.94 11.65
C ARG A 258 -12.23 -1.35 12.64
N ARG A 259 -11.76 -0.42 13.48
CA ARG A 259 -10.76 -0.70 14.51
C ARG A 259 -11.24 -1.74 15.52
N ALA A 260 -12.49 -1.65 15.99
CA ALA A 260 -13.08 -2.63 16.89
C ALA A 260 -13.20 -4.02 16.26
N ARG A 261 -13.57 -4.10 14.97
CA ARG A 261 -13.60 -5.37 14.21
C ARG A 261 -12.20 -5.98 14.08
N LEU A 262 -11.19 -5.18 13.74
CA LEU A 262 -9.80 -5.64 13.64
C LEU A 262 -9.27 -6.13 14.99
N TRP A 263 -9.57 -5.44 16.08
CA TRP A 263 -9.21 -5.88 17.43
C TRP A 263 -9.87 -7.21 17.81
N ARG A 264 -11.15 -7.38 17.49
CA ARG A 264 -11.84 -8.66 17.69
C ARG A 264 -11.25 -9.78 16.83
N ALA A 265 -10.92 -9.51 15.58
CA ALA A 265 -10.26 -10.47 14.70
C ALA A 265 -8.90 -10.88 15.26
N GLN A 266 -8.06 -9.91 15.66
CA GLN A 266 -6.78 -10.17 16.28
C GLN A 266 -6.93 -11.01 17.56
N ALA A 267 -7.88 -10.69 18.44
CA ALA A 267 -8.12 -11.48 19.65
C ALA A 267 -8.57 -12.92 19.35
N ARG A 268 -9.34 -13.14 18.28
CA ARG A 268 -9.80 -14.47 17.85
C ARG A 268 -8.70 -15.29 17.18
N LEU A 269 -7.82 -14.65 16.41
CA LEU A 269 -6.71 -15.31 15.71
C LEU A 269 -5.52 -15.62 16.63
N HIS A 270 -5.37 -14.89 17.74
CA HIS A 270 -4.21 -14.99 18.63
C HIS A 270 -3.88 -16.42 19.13
N PRO A 271 -4.86 -17.26 19.55
CA PRO A 271 -4.55 -18.61 20.01
C PRO A 271 -3.87 -19.45 18.92
N LEU A 272 -4.46 -19.49 17.72
CA LEU A 272 -3.93 -20.22 16.57
C LEU A 272 -2.56 -19.68 16.15
N TRP A 273 -2.44 -18.36 16.00
CA TRP A 273 -1.18 -17.72 15.61
C TRP A 273 -0.08 -18.01 16.62
N ARG A 274 -0.36 -17.90 17.93
CA ARG A 274 0.63 -18.15 18.97
C ARG A 274 1.10 -19.60 18.98
N GLU A 275 0.19 -20.55 18.80
CA GLU A 275 0.53 -21.98 18.75
C GLU A 275 1.44 -22.29 17.56
N LEU A 276 1.08 -21.83 16.36
CA LEU A 276 1.89 -22.00 15.15
C LEU A 276 3.27 -21.33 15.24
N MET A 277 3.32 -20.09 15.72
CA MET A 277 4.58 -19.34 15.88
C MET A 277 5.48 -19.88 17.00
N THR A 278 4.91 -20.66 17.93
CA THR A 278 5.71 -21.38 18.95
C THR A 278 6.30 -22.66 18.37
N ALA A 279 5.59 -23.33 17.45
CA ALA A 279 6.10 -24.48 16.71
C ALA A 279 7.21 -24.09 15.71
N PHE A 280 7.11 -22.91 15.08
CA PHE A 280 8.08 -22.40 14.10
C PHE A 280 8.68 -21.05 14.56
N PRO A 281 9.54 -21.03 15.58
CA PRO A 281 10.06 -19.80 16.19
C PRO A 281 10.92 -18.94 15.25
N GLU A 282 11.42 -19.51 14.16
CA GLU A 282 12.23 -18.83 13.14
C GLU A 282 11.40 -18.02 12.13
N GLN A 283 10.08 -18.22 12.07
CA GLN A 283 9.22 -17.56 11.09
C GLN A 283 8.83 -16.11 11.48
N PRO A 284 8.36 -15.82 12.70
CA PRO A 284 7.93 -14.47 13.02
C PRO A 284 9.14 -13.55 13.22
N PHE A 285 9.08 -12.32 12.68
CA PHE A 285 10.11 -11.28 12.92
C PHE A 285 10.38 -10.97 14.41
N ALA A 286 9.46 -11.33 15.30
CA ALA A 286 9.60 -11.16 16.74
C ALA A 286 8.87 -12.31 17.45
N PRO A 287 9.39 -12.77 18.60
CA PRO A 287 8.79 -13.88 19.32
C PRO A 287 7.34 -13.58 19.75
N PRO A 288 6.44 -14.58 19.71
CA PRO A 288 5.03 -14.39 20.02
C PRO A 288 4.82 -13.95 21.47
N ALA A 289 4.04 -12.88 21.68
CA ALA A 289 3.74 -12.36 23.01
C ALA A 289 2.32 -12.69 23.50
N SER A 290 2.02 -12.33 24.76
CA SER A 290 0.67 -12.44 25.31
C SER A 290 -0.32 -11.53 24.59
N LEU A 291 -1.60 -11.93 24.56
CA LEU A 291 -2.66 -11.17 23.89
C LEU A 291 -2.71 -9.72 24.35
N LEU A 292 -2.54 -9.48 25.65
CA LEU A 292 -2.52 -8.12 26.20
C LEU A 292 -1.42 -7.28 25.57
N ARG A 293 -0.19 -7.82 25.47
CA ARG A 293 0.96 -7.13 24.88
C ARG A 293 0.79 -6.89 23.37
N GLU A 294 0.22 -7.85 22.65
CA GLU A 294 -0.06 -7.73 21.21
C GLU A 294 -1.18 -6.73 20.87
N VAL A 295 -2.23 -6.65 21.70
CA VAL A 295 -3.34 -5.72 21.50
C VAL A 295 -2.96 -4.29 21.91
N THR A 296 -2.11 -4.15 22.93
CA THR A 296 -1.61 -2.86 23.45
C THR A 296 -0.36 -2.34 22.75
N ARG A 297 0.17 -3.06 21.76
CA ARG A 297 1.22 -2.54 20.89
C ARG A 297 0.67 -1.36 20.08
N PHE A 298 1.36 -0.22 20.09
CA PHE A 298 0.97 0.95 19.30
C PHE A 298 1.97 1.27 18.17
N ASP A 299 3.07 0.52 18.07
CA ASP A 299 4.11 0.66 17.04
C ASP A 299 3.58 0.29 15.65
N THR A 300 2.71 -0.71 15.55
CA THR A 300 2.18 -1.23 14.29
C THR A 300 0.66 -1.05 14.20
N PRO A 301 0.13 -0.45 13.12
CA PRO A 301 -1.31 -0.39 12.86
C PRO A 301 -2.00 -1.76 12.91
N ALA A 302 -3.19 -1.83 13.54
CA ALA A 302 -3.89 -3.10 13.76
C ALA A 302 -4.29 -3.84 12.47
N ASP A 303 -4.49 -3.14 11.35
CA ASP A 303 -4.73 -3.77 10.05
C ASP A 303 -3.48 -4.48 9.52
N LEU A 304 -2.32 -3.82 9.55
CA LEU A 304 -1.05 -4.46 9.19
C LEU A 304 -0.72 -5.66 10.09
N ARG A 305 -1.09 -5.62 11.37
CA ARG A 305 -0.90 -6.76 12.28
C ARG A 305 -1.75 -7.96 11.91
N VAL A 306 -3.04 -7.76 11.64
CA VAL A 306 -3.95 -8.85 11.25
C VAL A 306 -3.50 -9.46 9.92
N ASP A 307 -3.10 -8.61 8.97
CA ASP A 307 -2.59 -9.04 7.66
C ASP A 307 -1.32 -9.89 7.82
N ARG A 308 -0.35 -9.38 8.59
CA ARG A 308 0.87 -10.13 8.94
C ARG A 308 0.55 -11.47 9.62
N TRP A 309 -0.33 -11.49 10.61
CA TRP A 309 -0.67 -12.74 11.30
C TRP A 309 -1.32 -13.75 10.36
N SER A 310 -2.06 -13.28 9.35
CA SER A 310 -2.64 -14.15 8.33
C SER A 310 -1.55 -14.78 7.45
N ALA A 311 -0.53 -14.00 7.06
CA ALA A 311 0.63 -14.50 6.34
C ALA A 311 1.47 -15.48 7.19
N ASP A 312 1.79 -15.10 8.43
CA ASP A 312 2.51 -15.96 9.38
C ASP A 312 1.78 -17.32 9.58
N ILE A 313 0.44 -17.31 9.70
CA ILE A 313 -0.36 -18.55 9.76
C ILE A 313 -0.22 -19.34 8.46
N ALA A 314 -0.35 -18.70 7.30
CA ALA A 314 -0.28 -19.37 6.01
C ALA A 314 1.07 -20.07 5.78
N ASP A 315 2.22 -19.41 6.03
CA ASP A 315 3.50 -20.11 5.82
C ASP A 315 3.78 -21.18 6.89
N ALA A 316 3.20 -21.05 8.10
CA ALA A 316 3.28 -22.12 9.09
C ALA A 316 2.47 -23.34 8.65
N VAL A 317 1.28 -23.13 8.10
CA VAL A 317 0.45 -24.20 7.51
C VAL A 317 1.16 -24.85 6.32
N GLU A 318 1.83 -24.07 5.48
CA GLU A 318 2.66 -24.60 4.40
C GLU A 318 3.79 -25.48 4.95
N LYS A 319 4.53 -25.03 5.97
CA LYS A 319 5.55 -25.87 6.63
C LYS A 319 5.00 -27.16 7.20
N LEU A 320 3.79 -27.12 7.78
CA LEU A 320 3.13 -28.29 8.35
C LEU A 320 2.85 -29.37 7.30
N ARG A 321 2.75 -29.03 6.01
CA ARG A 321 2.55 -30.02 4.94
C ARG A 321 3.65 -31.08 4.90
N HIS A 322 4.86 -30.73 5.32
CA HIS A 322 5.99 -31.66 5.38
C HIS A 322 5.85 -32.69 6.50
N TYR A 323 5.00 -32.44 7.49
CA TYR A 323 4.80 -33.29 8.66
C TYR A 323 3.46 -34.03 8.63
N ALA A 324 2.60 -33.71 7.65
CA ALA A 324 1.27 -34.31 7.52
C ALA A 324 1.34 -35.66 6.78
N PRO A 325 0.81 -36.75 7.38
CA PRO A 325 0.63 -38.02 6.67
C PRO A 325 -0.31 -37.88 5.46
N GLU A 326 -0.11 -38.69 4.41
CA GLU A 326 -0.92 -38.64 3.18
C GLU A 326 -2.44 -38.77 3.43
N HIS A 327 -2.85 -39.57 4.41
CA HIS A 327 -4.25 -39.80 4.75
C HIS A 327 -4.87 -38.71 5.65
N LEU A 328 -4.07 -37.74 6.12
CA LEU A 328 -4.53 -36.76 7.10
C LEU A 328 -5.62 -35.84 6.53
N ALA A 329 -5.53 -35.49 5.25
CA ALA A 329 -6.53 -34.65 4.59
C ALA A 329 -7.91 -35.34 4.53
N ASP A 330 -7.95 -36.64 4.26
CA ASP A 330 -9.20 -37.41 4.24
C ASP A 330 -9.78 -37.59 5.65
N ALA A 331 -8.91 -37.88 6.63
CA ALA A 331 -9.32 -37.98 8.04
C ALA A 331 -9.88 -36.65 8.57
N ALA A 332 -9.25 -35.52 8.21
CA ALA A 332 -9.73 -34.19 8.57
C ALA A 332 -11.09 -33.86 7.93
N ARG A 333 -11.30 -34.24 6.65
CA ARG A 333 -12.60 -34.09 5.96
C ARG A 333 -13.69 -34.93 6.62
N ALA A 334 -13.39 -36.17 6.99
CA ALA A 334 -14.32 -37.04 7.70
C ALA A 334 -14.71 -36.47 9.07
N ALA A 335 -13.73 -36.03 9.86
CA ALA A 335 -13.97 -35.41 11.17
C ALA A 335 -14.81 -34.11 11.05
N ALA A 336 -14.52 -33.26 10.05
CA ALA A 336 -15.29 -32.05 9.81
C ALA A 336 -16.75 -32.34 9.42
N ALA A 337 -16.99 -33.41 8.66
CA ALA A 337 -18.34 -33.83 8.27
C ALA A 337 -19.16 -34.37 9.46
N GLU A 338 -18.51 -34.94 10.47
CA GLU A 338 -19.14 -35.34 11.73
C GLU A 338 -19.43 -34.15 12.65
N ASP A 339 -18.56 -33.14 12.64
CA ASP A 339 -18.60 -32.00 13.56
C ASP A 339 -19.55 -30.86 13.11
N THR A 340 -19.85 -30.76 11.81
CA THR A 340 -20.86 -29.81 11.30
C THR A 340 -21.61 -30.31 10.08
N THR A 341 -22.93 -30.09 10.08
CA THR A 341 -23.78 -30.33 8.92
C THR A 341 -23.81 -29.14 7.95
N ASP A 342 -23.38 -27.95 8.41
CA ASP A 342 -23.37 -26.71 7.61
C ASP A 342 -22.29 -26.77 6.51
N PRO A 343 -22.67 -26.70 5.22
CA PRO A 343 -21.71 -26.70 4.12
C PRO A 343 -20.67 -25.58 4.20
N ASP A 344 -21.04 -24.41 4.71
CA ASP A 344 -20.15 -23.24 4.77
C ASP A 344 -19.10 -23.37 5.89
N GLU A 345 -19.36 -24.20 6.91
CA GLU A 345 -18.41 -24.46 7.99
C GLU A 345 -17.50 -25.68 7.74
N ARG A 346 -17.87 -26.59 6.82
CA ARG A 346 -17.09 -27.83 6.58
C ARG A 346 -15.66 -27.57 6.13
N GLY A 347 -15.46 -26.61 5.23
CA GLY A 347 -14.12 -26.22 4.75
C GLY A 347 -13.23 -25.75 5.91
N PRO A 348 -13.60 -24.66 6.61
CA PRO A 348 -12.83 -24.16 7.77
C PRO A 348 -12.58 -25.20 8.87
N ARG A 349 -13.53 -26.11 9.13
CA ARG A 349 -13.34 -27.19 10.10
C ARG A 349 -12.39 -28.27 9.61
N THR A 350 -12.41 -28.60 8.33
CA THR A 350 -11.43 -29.50 7.72
C THR A 350 -10.03 -28.95 7.91
N ASP A 351 -9.83 -27.67 7.59
CA ASP A 351 -8.54 -27.00 7.76
C ASP A 351 -8.11 -27.00 9.25
N ALA A 352 -9.04 -26.71 10.17
CA ALA A 352 -8.75 -26.73 11.60
C ALA A 352 -8.33 -28.11 12.12
N HIS A 353 -9.03 -29.18 11.71
CA HIS A 353 -8.67 -30.56 12.06
C HIS A 353 -7.31 -30.95 11.48
N TRP A 354 -7.06 -30.57 10.22
CA TRP A 354 -5.80 -30.85 9.54
C TRP A 354 -4.63 -30.14 10.22
N ILE A 355 -4.74 -28.82 10.46
CA ILE A 355 -3.68 -28.02 11.11
C ILE A 355 -3.36 -28.59 12.49
N ARG A 356 -4.38 -28.92 13.28
CA ARG A 356 -4.19 -29.47 14.63
C ARG A 356 -3.47 -30.81 14.61
N ALA A 357 -3.83 -31.69 13.70
CA ALA A 357 -3.21 -33.01 13.60
C ALA A 357 -1.79 -32.94 13.00
N ALA A 358 -1.55 -32.07 12.01
CA ALA A 358 -0.22 -31.84 11.46
C ALA A 358 0.72 -31.21 12.50
N LEU A 359 0.22 -30.28 13.32
CA LEU A 359 0.96 -29.72 14.46
C LEU A 359 1.34 -30.79 15.48
N ALA A 360 0.40 -31.70 15.80
CA ALA A 360 0.68 -32.80 16.71
C ALA A 360 1.77 -33.73 16.15
N ALA A 361 1.68 -34.10 14.86
CA ALA A 361 2.70 -34.91 14.19
C ALA A 361 4.08 -34.22 14.21
N HIS A 362 4.14 -32.92 13.94
CA HIS A 362 5.37 -32.14 14.03
C HIS A 362 5.94 -32.14 15.47
N ALA A 363 5.10 -31.90 16.47
CA ALA A 363 5.51 -31.87 17.88
C ALA A 363 5.99 -33.24 18.41
N GLU A 364 5.45 -34.33 17.86
CA GLU A 364 5.88 -35.71 18.15
C GLU A 364 7.18 -36.10 17.42
N GLY A 365 7.76 -35.20 16.62
CA GLY A 365 9.04 -35.40 15.94
C GLY A 365 8.92 -36.22 14.65
N ALA A 366 7.77 -36.20 13.97
CA ALA A 366 7.64 -36.82 12.66
C ALA A 366 8.71 -36.27 11.70
N PRO A 367 9.41 -37.13 10.94
CA PRO A 367 10.40 -36.68 9.96
C PRO A 367 9.70 -35.90 8.85
N ALA A 368 10.30 -34.78 8.45
CA ALA A 368 9.81 -34.00 7.32
C ALA A 368 9.87 -34.84 6.03
N GLY A 369 8.72 -35.08 5.41
CA GLY A 369 8.61 -35.77 4.13
C GLY A 369 9.00 -34.84 2.95
N PRO A 370 9.40 -35.43 1.81
CA PRO A 370 9.61 -34.67 0.58
C PRO A 370 8.26 -34.14 0.10
N ALA A 371 8.02 -32.83 0.24
CA ALA A 371 6.96 -32.20 -0.52
C ALA A 371 7.58 -31.67 -1.81
N ALA A 372 7.06 -32.13 -2.94
CA ALA A 372 7.42 -31.53 -4.22
C ALA A 372 6.94 -30.07 -4.24
N PRO A 373 7.78 -29.11 -4.67
CA PRO A 373 7.31 -27.76 -4.90
C PRO A 373 6.23 -27.79 -5.98
N ALA A 374 5.03 -27.31 -5.63
CA ALA A 374 3.91 -27.14 -6.54
C ALA A 374 3.75 -25.65 -6.84
N THR A 375 3.54 -25.31 -8.11
CA THR A 375 3.08 -23.98 -8.51
C THR A 375 1.58 -24.04 -8.73
N ASP A 376 0.82 -23.34 -7.89
CA ASP A 376 -0.64 -23.24 -7.94
C ASP A 376 -1.06 -21.87 -8.48
N PRO A 377 -2.14 -21.78 -9.27
CA PRO A 377 -2.70 -20.52 -9.72
C PRO A 377 -3.26 -19.78 -8.50
N LEU A 378 -2.79 -18.56 -8.33
CA LEU A 378 -3.27 -17.67 -7.29
C LEU A 378 -3.90 -16.46 -7.99
N ALA A 379 -5.19 -16.24 -7.75
CA ALA A 379 -5.95 -15.11 -8.29
C ALA A 379 -5.55 -13.78 -7.62
N ILE A 380 -4.26 -13.46 -7.70
CA ILE A 380 -3.65 -12.21 -7.28
C ILE A 380 -3.01 -11.55 -8.47
N LEU A 381 -3.15 -10.23 -8.53
CA LEU A 381 -2.45 -9.41 -9.50
C LEU A 381 -1.14 -8.93 -8.86
N ASN A 382 -0.02 -9.49 -9.30
CA ASN A 382 1.30 -9.09 -8.80
C ASN A 382 2.16 -8.56 -9.96
N THR A 383 2.86 -7.45 -9.70
CA THR A 383 3.66 -6.67 -10.67
C THR A 383 2.87 -6.24 -11.92
N LEU A 384 2.81 -7.08 -12.96
CA LEU A 384 2.18 -6.77 -14.26
C LEU A 384 1.06 -7.76 -14.65
N VAL A 385 1.07 -8.98 -14.12
CA VAL A 385 0.20 -10.08 -14.58
C VAL A 385 -0.54 -10.75 -13.41
N TRP A 386 -1.70 -11.32 -13.70
CA TRP A 386 -2.36 -12.24 -12.78
C TRP A 386 -1.53 -13.51 -12.65
N ARG A 387 -1.38 -14.02 -11.43
CA ARG A 387 -0.57 -15.21 -11.14
C ARG A 387 -1.36 -16.50 -11.35
N GLY A 388 -1.98 -16.63 -12.53
CA GLY A 388 -2.63 -17.85 -12.98
C GLY A 388 -1.70 -18.74 -13.82
N LEU A 389 -2.21 -19.92 -14.20
CA LEU A 389 -1.53 -20.88 -15.08
C LEU A 389 -2.29 -21.01 -16.41
N PRO A 390 -1.70 -20.67 -17.57
CA PRO A 390 -2.36 -20.82 -18.88
C PRO A 390 -2.57 -22.29 -19.22
N THR A 391 -3.80 -22.67 -19.56
CA THR A 391 -4.19 -24.06 -19.83
C THR A 391 -3.28 -24.75 -20.85
N GLU A 392 -3.14 -24.16 -22.04
CA GLU A 392 -2.36 -24.77 -23.14
C GLU A 392 -0.89 -24.92 -22.78
N ARG A 393 -0.29 -23.88 -22.18
CA ARG A 393 1.10 -23.93 -21.71
C ARG A 393 1.26 -24.99 -20.62
N THR A 394 0.42 -24.94 -19.59
CA THR A 394 0.46 -25.87 -18.45
C THR A 394 0.46 -27.32 -18.93
N LEU A 395 -0.39 -27.68 -19.90
CA LEU A 395 -0.41 -29.03 -20.48
C LEU A 395 0.91 -29.43 -21.14
N ALA A 396 1.60 -28.49 -21.79
CA ALA A 396 2.86 -28.73 -22.49
C ALA A 396 4.11 -28.62 -21.59
N ALA A 397 3.98 -28.23 -20.31
CA ALA A 397 5.13 -28.01 -19.43
C ALA A 397 6.11 -29.21 -19.32
N PRO A 398 5.64 -30.48 -19.20
CA PRO A 398 6.53 -31.64 -19.23
C PRO A 398 7.24 -31.83 -20.58
N ALA A 399 6.53 -31.66 -21.69
CA ALA A 399 7.11 -31.80 -23.03
C ALA A 399 8.18 -30.71 -23.32
N VAL A 400 7.91 -29.46 -22.90
CA VAL A 400 8.89 -28.36 -22.97
C VAL A 400 10.13 -28.70 -22.13
N THR A 401 9.92 -29.20 -20.91
CA THR A 401 11.00 -29.63 -20.02
C THR A 401 11.88 -30.70 -20.67
N ASP A 402 11.27 -31.74 -21.23
CA ASP A 402 11.99 -32.84 -21.87
C ASP A 402 12.79 -32.37 -23.09
N TRP A 403 12.22 -31.47 -23.90
CA TRP A 403 12.92 -30.90 -25.05
C TRP A 403 14.14 -30.06 -24.63
N VAL A 404 13.98 -29.10 -23.70
CA VAL A 404 15.09 -28.25 -23.24
C VAL A 404 16.17 -29.08 -22.55
N ARG A 405 15.80 -30.11 -21.78
CA ARG A 405 16.75 -31.07 -21.19
C ARG A 405 17.48 -31.86 -22.25
N GLY A 406 16.77 -32.31 -23.30
CA GLY A 406 17.37 -32.98 -24.44
C GLY A 406 18.45 -32.14 -25.12
N LEU A 407 18.26 -30.82 -25.26
CA LEU A 407 19.31 -29.93 -25.76
C LEU A 407 20.55 -29.96 -24.86
N ARG A 408 20.35 -29.80 -23.54
CA ARG A 408 21.44 -29.81 -22.55
C ARG A 408 22.15 -31.16 -22.47
N ASP A 409 21.41 -32.27 -22.48
CA ASP A 409 21.96 -33.62 -22.28
C ASP A 409 22.77 -34.10 -23.50
N ASN A 410 22.45 -33.60 -24.70
CA ASN A 410 23.18 -33.86 -25.94
C ASN A 410 24.36 -32.91 -26.17
N ASP A 411 24.52 -31.88 -25.34
CA ASP A 411 25.62 -30.93 -25.42
C ASP A 411 26.63 -31.14 -24.28
N PRO A 412 27.85 -31.65 -24.56
CA PRO A 412 28.86 -31.88 -23.53
C PRO A 412 29.29 -30.60 -22.81
N TYR A 413 29.25 -29.44 -23.47
CA TYR A 413 29.64 -28.19 -22.85
C TYR A 413 28.61 -27.72 -21.82
N LEU A 414 27.32 -27.85 -22.12
CA LEU A 414 26.24 -27.54 -21.16
C LEU A 414 26.18 -28.56 -20.02
N ARG A 415 26.27 -29.86 -20.35
CA ARG A 415 26.11 -30.98 -19.41
C ARG A 415 27.30 -31.14 -18.47
N ASP A 416 28.51 -31.22 -19.01
CA ASP A 416 29.69 -31.67 -18.26
C ASP A 416 30.52 -30.49 -17.74
N GLU A 417 30.63 -29.42 -18.52
CA GLU A 417 31.47 -28.27 -18.16
C GLU A 417 30.70 -27.18 -17.42
N CYS A 418 29.61 -26.67 -18.00
CA CYS A 418 28.75 -25.69 -17.33
C CYS A 418 27.96 -26.34 -16.18
N ARG A 419 27.68 -27.65 -16.29
CA ARG A 419 26.84 -28.43 -15.36
C ARG A 419 25.50 -27.73 -15.07
N VAL A 420 24.93 -27.04 -16.06
CA VAL A 420 23.74 -26.22 -15.84
C VAL A 420 22.58 -27.08 -15.35
N ILE A 421 21.92 -26.63 -14.29
CA ILE A 421 20.79 -27.34 -13.68
C ILE A 421 19.50 -26.77 -14.26
N LEU A 422 18.70 -27.64 -14.88
CA LEU A 422 17.39 -27.29 -15.40
C LEU A 422 16.33 -27.95 -14.51
N LEU A 423 15.69 -27.17 -13.64
CA LEU A 423 14.65 -27.65 -12.73
C LEU A 423 13.34 -27.89 -13.49
N GLY A 424 13.10 -29.13 -13.87
CA GLY A 424 12.04 -29.54 -14.78
C GLY A 424 10.66 -29.46 -14.18
N GLU A 425 9.70 -29.10 -15.04
CA GLU A 425 8.26 -29.11 -14.77
C GLU A 425 7.71 -30.47 -15.19
N VAL A 426 7.95 -31.48 -14.36
CA VAL A 426 7.83 -32.91 -14.73
C VAL A 426 6.41 -33.43 -14.78
N ALA A 427 5.45 -32.73 -14.18
CA ALA A 427 4.04 -33.06 -14.26
C ALA A 427 3.20 -31.79 -14.17
N SER A 428 2.04 -31.82 -14.80
CA SER A 428 1.10 -30.70 -14.76
C SER A 428 -0.35 -31.18 -14.86
N VAL A 429 -1.25 -30.37 -14.33
CA VAL A 429 -2.70 -30.52 -14.50
C VAL A 429 -3.30 -29.14 -14.70
N THR A 430 -4.33 -29.05 -15.53
CA THR A 430 -5.13 -27.83 -15.69
C THR A 430 -6.58 -28.21 -15.89
N VAL A 431 -7.48 -27.36 -15.42
CA VAL A 431 -8.92 -27.56 -15.53
C VAL A 431 -9.49 -26.38 -16.32
N GLY A 432 -9.86 -26.66 -17.57
CA GLY A 432 -10.56 -25.70 -18.41
C GLY A 432 -11.91 -25.30 -17.79
N HIS A 433 -12.26 -24.02 -17.89
CA HIS A 433 -13.51 -23.52 -17.35
C HIS A 433 -14.64 -23.69 -18.39
N PRO A 434 -15.73 -24.44 -18.08
CA PRO A 434 -16.71 -24.88 -19.07
C PRO A 434 -17.47 -23.75 -19.79
N VAL A 435 -17.54 -22.57 -19.16
CA VAL A 435 -18.18 -21.36 -19.72
C VAL A 435 -17.15 -20.38 -20.31
N TYR A 436 -16.18 -19.93 -19.50
CA TYR A 436 -15.21 -18.91 -19.91
C TYR A 436 -14.33 -19.32 -21.09
N ASP A 437 -13.96 -20.60 -21.22
CA ASP A 437 -13.09 -21.03 -22.33
C ASP A 437 -13.78 -20.89 -23.69
N GLY A 438 -15.12 -20.97 -23.72
CA GLY A 438 -15.92 -20.76 -24.93
C GLY A 438 -16.16 -19.28 -25.29
N LEU A 439 -15.70 -18.34 -24.47
CA LEU A 439 -15.89 -16.90 -24.69
C LEU A 439 -14.61 -16.27 -25.29
N PRO A 440 -14.70 -15.64 -26.48
CA PRO A 440 -13.51 -15.12 -27.18
C PRO A 440 -12.82 -13.97 -26.45
N GLU A 441 -13.58 -13.08 -25.79
CA GLU A 441 -13.05 -11.88 -25.13
C GLU A 441 -12.99 -11.98 -23.60
N VAL A 442 -13.09 -13.19 -23.04
CA VAL A 442 -12.98 -13.33 -21.58
C VAL A 442 -11.59 -12.89 -21.11
N PRO A 443 -11.50 -12.14 -19.99
CA PRO A 443 -10.21 -11.80 -19.44
C PRO A 443 -9.36 -13.03 -19.15
N TYR A 444 -8.07 -13.00 -19.52
CA TYR A 444 -7.18 -14.16 -19.47
C TYR A 444 -7.12 -14.79 -18.07
N GLN A 445 -7.20 -13.98 -17.02
CA GLN A 445 -7.18 -14.44 -15.63
C GLN A 445 -8.28 -15.48 -15.31
N TYR A 446 -9.40 -15.47 -16.04
CA TYR A 446 -10.49 -16.44 -15.84
C TYR A 446 -10.29 -17.74 -16.61
N LYS A 447 -9.32 -17.76 -17.54
CA LYS A 447 -8.84 -18.97 -18.24
C LYS A 447 -7.67 -19.63 -17.50
N GLU A 448 -7.20 -19.03 -16.41
CA GLU A 448 -5.98 -19.42 -15.70
C GLU A 448 -6.25 -19.76 -14.22
N LEU A 449 -7.49 -20.15 -13.90
CA LEU A 449 -8.00 -20.23 -12.53
C LEU A 449 -7.60 -21.49 -11.77
N LEU A 450 -7.43 -22.62 -12.45
CA LEU A 450 -7.23 -23.92 -11.80
C LEU A 450 -6.26 -24.81 -12.60
N GLY A 451 -5.17 -25.16 -11.94
CA GLY A 451 -4.13 -26.04 -12.45
C GLY A 451 -3.06 -26.23 -11.39
N ALA A 452 -2.06 -27.05 -11.68
CA ALA A 452 -0.85 -27.16 -10.88
C ALA A 452 0.29 -27.65 -11.76
N ILE A 453 1.51 -27.22 -11.47
CA ILE A 453 2.74 -27.73 -12.07
C ILE A 453 3.64 -28.24 -10.94
N TRP A 454 4.11 -29.47 -11.07
CA TRP A 454 5.10 -30.06 -10.17
C TRP A 454 6.49 -29.86 -10.76
N ARG A 455 7.36 -29.24 -9.96
CA ARG A 455 8.75 -28.99 -10.33
C ARG A 455 9.69 -29.88 -9.53
N GLU A 456 10.78 -30.29 -10.13
CA GLU A 456 11.82 -30.99 -9.39
C GLU A 456 12.44 -30.12 -8.29
N PRO A 457 12.66 -30.70 -7.09
CA PRO A 457 13.36 -30.03 -6.02
C PRO A 457 14.85 -29.85 -6.35
N LEU A 458 15.36 -28.64 -6.12
CA LEU A 458 16.77 -28.33 -6.35
C LEU A 458 17.75 -29.16 -5.50
N SER A 459 17.32 -29.61 -4.31
CA SER A 459 18.17 -30.36 -3.37
C SER A 459 18.74 -31.66 -3.96
N HIS A 460 18.08 -32.24 -4.97
CA HIS A 460 18.53 -33.46 -5.63
C HIS A 460 19.66 -33.22 -6.64
N HIS A 461 19.95 -31.96 -6.98
CA HIS A 461 20.97 -31.58 -7.97
C HIS A 461 22.21 -30.93 -7.35
N LEU A 462 22.27 -30.84 -6.01
CA LEU A 462 23.39 -30.29 -5.28
C LEU A 462 24.35 -31.39 -4.84
N ASP A 463 25.64 -31.15 -5.03
CA ASP A 463 26.69 -32.00 -4.48
C ASP A 463 26.82 -31.74 -2.97
N ALA A 464 27.49 -32.64 -2.25
CA ALA A 464 27.70 -32.48 -0.82
C ALA A 464 28.49 -31.19 -0.51
N GLY A 465 27.99 -30.41 0.45
CA GLY A 465 28.59 -29.13 0.87
C GLY A 465 28.12 -27.91 0.08
N GLU A 466 27.45 -28.11 -1.05
CA GLU A 466 26.97 -27.01 -1.88
C GLU A 466 25.72 -26.33 -1.33
N ARG A 467 25.58 -25.07 -1.69
CA ARG A 467 24.46 -24.22 -1.28
C ARG A 467 23.91 -23.49 -2.48
N ALA A 468 22.59 -23.42 -2.58
CA ALA A 468 21.92 -22.68 -3.64
C ALA A 468 21.23 -21.43 -3.09
N ARG A 469 21.30 -20.33 -3.84
CA ARG A 469 20.63 -19.08 -3.48
C ARG A 469 20.03 -18.44 -4.72
N THR A 470 18.83 -17.89 -4.58
CA THR A 470 18.20 -17.06 -5.63
C THR A 470 19.15 -15.96 -6.08
N LEU A 471 19.25 -15.70 -7.38
CA LEU A 471 20.09 -14.63 -7.92
C LEU A 471 19.68 -13.26 -7.35
N ALA A 472 18.40 -13.07 -7.00
CA ALA A 472 17.91 -11.86 -6.33
C ALA A 472 18.59 -11.58 -4.99
N SER A 473 19.12 -12.61 -4.31
CA SER A 473 19.83 -12.42 -3.04
C SER A 473 21.11 -11.60 -3.19
N LEU A 474 21.77 -11.62 -4.36
CA LEU A 474 23.02 -10.90 -4.58
C LEU A 474 22.86 -9.37 -4.55
N ILE A 475 21.65 -8.88 -4.82
CA ILE A 475 21.32 -7.44 -4.78
C ILE A 475 20.64 -7.04 -3.47
N HIS A 476 20.57 -7.95 -2.48
CA HIS A 476 20.01 -7.65 -1.17
C HIS A 476 20.98 -6.86 -0.30
N THR A 477 20.46 -5.86 0.42
CA THR A 477 21.18 -5.09 1.43
C THR A 477 20.48 -5.24 2.77
N GLY A 478 21.24 -5.67 3.78
CA GLY A 478 20.75 -5.83 5.14
C GLY A 478 20.36 -4.51 5.80
N ARG A 479 19.66 -4.59 6.94
CA ARG A 479 19.27 -3.40 7.73
C ARG A 479 20.47 -2.62 8.28
N ASP A 480 21.62 -3.27 8.38
CA ASP A 480 22.92 -2.71 8.75
C ASP A 480 23.60 -1.98 7.57
N GLY A 481 23.02 -2.01 6.38
CA GLY A 481 23.57 -1.41 5.16
C GLY A 481 24.58 -2.30 4.43
N ARG A 482 24.87 -3.50 4.92
CA ARG A 482 25.82 -4.41 4.28
C ARG A 482 25.15 -5.21 3.17
N ALA A 483 25.74 -5.20 1.98
CA ALA A 483 25.27 -6.00 0.85
C ALA A 483 25.56 -7.48 1.09
N PHE A 484 24.60 -8.34 0.73
CA PHE A 484 24.76 -9.78 0.88
C PHE A 484 25.95 -10.31 0.05
N THR A 485 26.13 -9.80 -1.17
CA THR A 485 27.32 -10.12 -1.99
C THR A 485 28.63 -9.75 -1.30
N ALA A 486 28.69 -8.63 -0.58
CA ALA A 486 29.90 -8.24 0.13
C ALA A 486 30.24 -9.17 1.31
N GLU A 487 29.22 -9.79 1.92
CA GLU A 487 29.42 -10.84 2.92
C GLU A 487 29.92 -12.15 2.27
N LEU A 488 29.36 -12.56 1.13
CA LEU A 488 29.81 -13.76 0.42
C LEU A 488 31.27 -13.66 -0.02
N VAL A 489 31.67 -12.52 -0.61
CA VAL A 489 33.07 -12.28 -1.02
C VAL A 489 34.02 -12.31 0.19
N ALA A 490 33.63 -11.70 1.31
CA ALA A 490 34.44 -11.72 2.52
C ALA A 490 34.60 -13.15 3.07
N ARG A 491 33.54 -13.96 3.03
CA ARG A 491 33.56 -15.35 3.51
C ARG A 491 34.34 -16.29 2.59
N SER A 492 34.35 -16.02 1.29
CA SER A 492 35.12 -16.83 0.34
C SER A 492 36.63 -16.59 0.43
N GLY A 493 37.04 -15.46 1.02
CA GLY A 493 38.45 -15.09 1.13
C GLY A 493 39.12 -14.74 -0.21
N LEU A 494 38.34 -14.56 -1.29
CA LEU A 494 38.85 -14.21 -2.61
C LEU A 494 38.96 -12.69 -2.77
N ASP A 495 39.83 -12.25 -3.69
CA ASP A 495 39.74 -10.87 -4.20
C ASP A 495 38.36 -10.66 -4.84
N PRO A 496 37.72 -9.50 -4.64
CA PRO A 496 36.41 -9.24 -5.22
C PRO A 496 36.32 -9.41 -6.74
N ARG A 497 37.38 -9.12 -7.50
CA ARG A 497 37.39 -9.34 -8.96
C ARG A 497 37.44 -10.82 -9.29
N ASP A 498 38.19 -11.62 -8.53
CA ASP A 498 38.23 -13.07 -8.70
C ASP A 498 36.88 -13.71 -8.38
N TRP A 499 36.23 -13.30 -7.30
CA TRP A 499 34.89 -13.81 -6.98
C TRP A 499 33.87 -13.45 -8.08
N LEU A 500 33.94 -12.23 -8.63
CA LEU A 500 33.10 -11.83 -9.76
C LEU A 500 33.40 -12.63 -11.04
N ARG A 501 34.65 -12.99 -11.32
CA ARG A 501 34.99 -13.90 -12.43
C ARG A 501 34.29 -15.26 -12.26
N HIS A 502 34.27 -15.81 -11.04
CA HIS A 502 33.55 -17.05 -10.76
C HIS A 502 32.03 -16.87 -10.93
N LEU A 503 31.47 -15.75 -10.47
CA LEU A 503 30.05 -15.44 -10.70
C LEU A 503 29.70 -15.41 -12.19
N PHE A 504 30.49 -14.69 -12.99
CA PHE A 504 30.24 -14.59 -14.43
C PHE A 504 30.45 -15.91 -15.15
N ALA A 505 31.47 -16.69 -14.78
CA ALA A 505 31.72 -18.03 -15.31
C ALA A 505 30.62 -19.03 -14.95
N ALA A 506 29.95 -18.88 -13.81
CA ALA A 506 28.80 -19.70 -13.43
C ALA A 506 27.53 -19.32 -14.21
N LEU A 507 27.34 -18.03 -14.52
CA LEU A 507 26.09 -17.49 -15.07
C LEU A 507 26.07 -17.40 -16.61
N LEU A 508 27.07 -16.74 -17.20
CA LEU A 508 27.02 -16.31 -18.60
C LEU A 508 27.23 -17.45 -19.60
N PRO A 509 28.19 -18.37 -19.41
CA PRO A 509 28.45 -19.45 -20.36
C PRO A 509 27.23 -20.25 -20.81
N PRO A 510 26.40 -20.84 -19.91
CA PRO A 510 25.24 -21.59 -20.35
C PRO A 510 24.21 -20.70 -21.06
N LEU A 511 23.94 -19.50 -20.55
CA LEU A 511 22.95 -18.58 -21.15
C LEU A 511 23.35 -18.13 -22.56
N VAL A 512 24.62 -17.76 -22.74
CA VAL A 512 25.18 -17.37 -24.05
C VAL A 512 25.20 -18.56 -24.99
N HIS A 513 25.54 -19.76 -24.51
CA HIS A 513 25.55 -20.94 -25.35
C HIS A 513 24.15 -21.33 -25.83
N PHE A 514 23.13 -21.34 -24.94
CA PHE A 514 21.74 -21.56 -25.34
C PHE A 514 21.24 -20.56 -26.38
N LEU A 515 21.56 -19.27 -26.21
CA LEU A 515 21.19 -18.24 -27.17
C LEU A 515 21.82 -18.51 -28.55
N HIS A 516 23.13 -18.76 -28.61
CA HIS A 516 23.84 -18.79 -29.89
C HIS A 516 23.80 -20.14 -30.60
N GLN A 517 23.91 -21.26 -29.86
CA GLN A 517 23.82 -22.60 -30.45
C GLN A 517 22.37 -22.95 -30.80
N TYR A 518 21.45 -22.70 -29.87
CA TYR A 518 20.08 -23.23 -29.94
C TYR A 518 19.03 -22.16 -30.24
N GLY A 519 19.40 -20.89 -30.37
CA GLY A 519 18.44 -19.79 -30.53
C GLY A 519 17.38 -19.83 -29.43
N THR A 520 17.76 -20.22 -28.21
CA THR A 520 16.84 -20.46 -27.09
C THR A 520 17.29 -19.59 -25.93
N VAL A 521 16.35 -18.87 -25.32
CA VAL A 521 16.64 -18.01 -24.16
C VAL A 521 15.71 -18.33 -23.02
N PHE A 522 16.28 -18.22 -21.82
CA PHE A 522 15.53 -18.15 -20.58
C PHE A 522 15.34 -16.69 -20.19
N SER A 523 14.50 -16.42 -19.20
CA SER A 523 14.42 -15.13 -18.52
C SER A 523 15.24 -15.19 -17.21
N PRO A 524 16.57 -14.95 -17.22
CA PRO A 524 17.45 -15.11 -16.06
C PRO A 524 17.35 -13.92 -15.09
N HIS A 525 16.13 -13.51 -14.74
CA HIS A 525 15.94 -12.51 -13.70
C HIS A 525 16.13 -13.10 -12.30
N GLY A 526 16.23 -12.23 -11.29
CA GLY A 526 16.59 -12.60 -9.92
C GLY A 526 15.80 -13.79 -9.35
N GLU A 527 14.51 -13.92 -9.68
CA GLU A 527 13.65 -15.02 -9.20
C GLU A 527 13.89 -16.36 -9.90
N ASN A 528 14.15 -16.40 -11.21
CA ASN A 528 14.19 -17.63 -12.01
C ASN A 528 15.58 -18.23 -12.15
N ALA A 529 16.61 -17.42 -11.89
CA ALA A 529 17.98 -17.87 -11.81
C ALA A 529 18.38 -18.13 -10.35
N ILE A 530 19.06 -19.25 -10.13
CA ILE A 530 19.59 -19.67 -8.84
C ILE A 530 21.08 -19.93 -9.02
N VAL A 531 21.90 -19.35 -8.14
CA VAL A 531 23.34 -19.54 -8.16
C VAL A 531 23.69 -20.64 -7.15
N VAL A 532 24.41 -21.66 -7.61
CA VAL A 532 25.00 -22.68 -6.74
C VAL A 532 26.39 -22.21 -6.32
N PHE A 533 26.69 -22.40 -5.04
CA PHE A 533 27.94 -22.06 -4.39
C PHE A 533 28.53 -23.31 -3.77
N ASP A 534 29.86 -23.38 -3.75
CA ASP A 534 30.58 -24.39 -2.97
C ASP A 534 30.54 -24.10 -1.46
N GLU A 535 31.24 -24.93 -0.68
CA GLU A 535 31.35 -24.80 0.78
C GLU A 535 32.02 -23.50 1.25
N HIS A 536 32.73 -22.81 0.35
CA HIS A 536 33.42 -21.54 0.58
C HIS A 536 32.66 -20.33 0.04
N ASP A 537 31.39 -20.49 -0.36
CA ASP A 537 30.57 -19.42 -0.93
C ASP A 537 31.15 -18.84 -2.25
N ILE A 538 31.87 -19.65 -3.04
CA ILE A 538 32.32 -19.33 -4.39
C ILE A 538 31.25 -19.82 -5.39
N PRO A 539 30.77 -18.96 -6.33
CA PRO A 539 29.81 -19.38 -7.35
C PRO A 539 30.38 -20.46 -8.26
N THR A 540 29.63 -21.55 -8.48
CA THR A 540 30.09 -22.69 -9.30
C THR A 540 29.26 -22.88 -10.56
N ARG A 541 27.93 -22.81 -10.48
CA ARG A 541 27.04 -23.03 -11.64
C ARG A 541 25.66 -22.42 -11.48
N LEU A 542 24.98 -22.31 -12.62
CA LEU A 542 23.61 -21.80 -12.74
C LEU A 542 22.59 -22.92 -12.65
N ALA A 543 21.51 -22.66 -11.91
CA ALA A 543 20.25 -23.38 -11.98
C ALA A 543 19.13 -22.45 -12.50
N VAL A 544 18.29 -22.95 -13.40
CA VAL A 544 17.18 -22.20 -14.01
C VAL A 544 15.86 -22.94 -13.78
N LYS A 545 14.78 -22.19 -13.57
CA LYS A 545 13.40 -22.68 -13.44
C LYS A 545 12.42 -21.87 -14.30
N ASP A 546 11.15 -22.29 -14.29
CA ASP A 546 10.00 -21.68 -14.99
C ASP A 546 10.16 -21.74 -16.52
N PHE A 547 10.10 -22.94 -17.11
CA PHE A 547 10.40 -23.11 -18.54
C PHE A 547 9.23 -22.75 -19.43
N VAL A 548 8.08 -23.35 -19.17
CA VAL A 548 6.91 -23.25 -20.05
C VAL A 548 6.43 -21.82 -20.26
N ASP A 549 6.65 -20.94 -19.28
CA ASP A 549 6.21 -19.55 -19.31
C ASP A 549 7.29 -18.56 -19.77
N ASP A 550 8.58 -18.88 -19.61
CA ASP A 550 9.69 -17.93 -19.86
C ASP A 550 10.68 -18.36 -20.96
N VAL A 551 10.66 -19.62 -21.42
CA VAL A 551 11.51 -20.05 -22.54
C VAL A 551 10.95 -19.47 -23.84
N ASN A 552 11.83 -18.76 -24.57
CA ASN A 552 11.54 -18.23 -25.89
C ASN A 552 12.58 -18.76 -26.88
N ILE A 553 12.18 -18.91 -28.14
CA ILE A 553 13.06 -19.36 -29.21
C ILE A 553 13.12 -18.34 -30.35
N SER A 554 14.14 -18.44 -31.19
CA SER A 554 14.26 -17.65 -32.42
C SER A 554 13.09 -17.92 -33.36
N SER A 555 12.49 -16.86 -33.89
CA SER A 555 11.50 -16.94 -34.98
C SER A 555 12.12 -17.32 -36.31
N GLU A 556 13.43 -17.13 -36.48
CA GLU A 556 14.17 -17.68 -37.62
C GLU A 556 14.47 -19.16 -37.37
N PRO A 557 14.20 -20.04 -38.36
CA PRO A 557 14.36 -21.48 -38.19
C PRO A 557 15.83 -21.85 -38.06
N LEU A 558 16.15 -22.59 -36.99
CA LEU A 558 17.48 -23.15 -36.77
C LEU A 558 17.47 -24.66 -36.97
N PRO A 559 18.57 -25.28 -37.45
CA PRO A 559 18.67 -26.74 -37.56
C PRO A 559 18.32 -27.46 -36.26
N GLU A 560 18.70 -26.89 -35.13
CA GLU A 560 18.44 -27.41 -33.78
C GLU A 560 16.95 -27.45 -33.42
N HIS A 561 16.11 -26.70 -34.15
CA HIS A 561 14.65 -26.71 -33.95
C HIS A 561 13.94 -27.78 -34.77
N ALA A 562 14.65 -28.54 -35.62
CA ALA A 562 14.04 -29.53 -36.52
C ALA A 562 13.36 -30.67 -35.75
N ASP A 563 13.99 -31.14 -34.68
CA ASP A 563 13.51 -32.26 -33.86
C ASP A 563 12.60 -31.81 -32.69
N MET A 564 12.19 -30.54 -32.67
CA MET A 564 11.27 -30.02 -31.65
C MET A 564 9.87 -30.63 -31.83
N PRO A 565 9.29 -31.27 -30.79
CA PRO A 565 7.95 -31.82 -30.86
C PRO A 565 6.90 -30.78 -31.23
N ASP A 566 5.88 -31.18 -31.99
CA ASP A 566 4.83 -30.27 -32.46
C ASP A 566 4.08 -29.59 -31.30
N GLU A 567 3.85 -30.32 -30.21
CA GLU A 567 3.22 -29.76 -29.00
C GLU A 567 4.07 -28.66 -28.36
N VAL A 568 5.39 -28.82 -28.32
CA VAL A 568 6.34 -27.81 -27.81
C VAL A 568 6.37 -26.60 -28.75
N ARG A 569 6.40 -26.83 -30.06
CA ARG A 569 6.37 -25.77 -31.08
C ARG A 569 5.10 -24.94 -31.02
N ALA A 570 3.97 -25.54 -30.66
CA ALA A 570 2.68 -24.86 -30.58
C ALA A 570 2.56 -23.89 -29.39
N VAL A 571 3.27 -24.16 -28.28
CA VAL A 571 3.18 -23.34 -27.05
C VAL A 571 4.35 -22.38 -26.82
N LEU A 572 5.56 -22.71 -27.28
CA LEU A 572 6.72 -21.85 -27.08
C LEU A 572 6.56 -20.55 -27.86
N LEU A 573 6.86 -19.43 -27.19
CA LEU A 573 6.89 -18.13 -27.83
C LEU A 573 8.12 -18.00 -28.72
N THR A 574 7.94 -17.35 -29.86
CA THR A 574 9.03 -17.06 -30.80
C THR A 574 9.28 -15.56 -30.88
N GLU A 575 10.54 -15.18 -30.93
CA GLU A 575 10.95 -13.77 -30.99
C GLU A 575 11.99 -13.56 -32.10
N SER A 576 11.98 -12.36 -32.68
CA SER A 576 12.94 -12.03 -33.74
C SER A 576 14.38 -12.13 -33.22
N PRO A 577 15.36 -12.54 -34.05
CA PRO A 577 16.75 -12.67 -33.62
C PRO A 577 17.33 -11.41 -32.98
N GLY A 578 16.97 -10.23 -33.48
CA GLY A 578 17.41 -8.96 -32.90
C GLY A 578 16.82 -8.67 -31.52
N PHE A 579 15.66 -9.23 -31.18
CA PHE A 579 15.02 -9.06 -29.88
C PHE A 579 15.39 -10.17 -28.89
N LEU A 580 15.81 -11.35 -29.35
CA LEU A 580 16.14 -12.48 -28.47
C LEU A 580 17.25 -12.17 -27.43
N PRO A 581 18.33 -11.42 -27.75
CA PRO A 581 19.31 -10.93 -26.77
C PRO A 581 18.71 -10.10 -25.62
N GLN A 582 17.53 -9.50 -25.84
CA GLN A 582 16.84 -8.67 -24.86
C GLN A 582 16.51 -9.42 -23.57
N PHE A 583 16.38 -10.75 -23.61
CA PHE A 583 16.12 -11.55 -22.40
C PHE A 583 17.32 -11.57 -21.45
N ILE A 584 18.55 -11.61 -21.99
CA ILE A 584 19.78 -11.48 -21.20
C ILE A 584 19.99 -10.02 -20.81
N HIS A 585 19.83 -9.08 -21.75
CA HIS A 585 19.99 -7.66 -21.48
C HIS A 585 19.01 -7.14 -20.42
N SER A 586 17.73 -7.42 -20.54
CA SER A 586 16.71 -6.97 -19.58
C SER A 586 16.69 -7.80 -18.31
N GLY A 587 16.69 -9.14 -18.43
CA GLY A 587 16.55 -10.04 -17.29
C GLY A 587 17.76 -9.98 -16.36
N LEU A 588 18.97 -10.10 -16.93
CA LEU A 588 20.21 -10.18 -16.16
C LEU A 588 20.90 -8.81 -16.05
N PHE A 589 21.19 -8.14 -17.17
CA PHE A 589 22.02 -6.93 -17.13
C PHE A 589 21.29 -5.74 -16.49
N ILE A 590 20.09 -5.42 -16.95
CA ILE A 590 19.28 -4.31 -16.44
C ILE A 590 18.55 -4.71 -15.15
N GLY A 591 18.09 -5.96 -15.05
CA GLY A 591 17.31 -6.48 -13.93
C GLY A 591 18.13 -6.79 -12.69
N VAL A 592 19.40 -7.19 -12.85
CA VAL A 592 20.27 -7.60 -11.73
C VAL A 592 21.57 -6.82 -11.71
N PHE A 593 22.39 -6.89 -12.77
CA PHE A 593 23.74 -6.32 -12.76
C PHE A 593 23.77 -4.80 -12.61
N ARG A 594 22.80 -4.08 -13.15
CA ARG A 594 22.62 -2.63 -12.93
C ARG A 594 22.50 -2.26 -11.44
N TYR A 595 22.01 -3.17 -10.60
CA TYR A 595 21.93 -2.97 -9.15
C TYR A 595 23.14 -3.57 -8.42
N LEU A 596 23.69 -4.67 -8.93
CA LEU A 596 24.85 -5.33 -8.35
C LEU A 596 26.14 -4.51 -8.53
N ALA A 597 26.37 -3.94 -9.71
CA ALA A 597 27.60 -3.21 -10.03
C ALA A 597 27.84 -2.01 -9.10
N PRO A 598 26.84 -1.15 -8.77
CA PRO A 598 27.01 -0.12 -7.76
C PRO A 598 27.30 -0.65 -6.35
N LEU A 599 26.75 -1.82 -5.96
CA LEU A 599 27.06 -2.45 -4.68
C LEU A 599 28.52 -2.93 -4.64
N CYS A 600 29.01 -3.53 -5.72
CA CYS A 600 30.41 -3.92 -5.87
C CYS A 600 31.34 -2.70 -5.86
N ALA A 601 30.97 -1.60 -6.51
CA ALA A 601 31.76 -0.37 -6.50
C ALA A 601 31.86 0.22 -5.09
N THR A 602 30.74 0.31 -4.39
CA THR A 602 30.66 0.98 -3.08
C THR A 602 31.19 0.14 -1.92
N GLN A 603 31.00 -1.18 -1.94
CA GLN A 603 31.33 -2.05 -0.80
C GLN A 603 32.51 -3.00 -1.06
N LEU A 604 32.89 -3.22 -2.32
CA LEU A 604 33.98 -4.12 -2.71
C LEU A 604 35.13 -3.42 -3.44
N GLY A 605 35.01 -2.13 -3.74
CA GLY A 605 36.04 -1.36 -4.43
C GLY A 605 36.26 -1.80 -5.89
N VAL A 606 35.26 -2.41 -6.53
CA VAL A 606 35.29 -2.80 -7.95
C VAL A 606 34.51 -1.76 -8.77
N PRO A 607 35.17 -0.84 -9.50
CA PRO A 607 34.50 0.14 -10.33
C PRO A 607 33.51 -0.50 -11.31
N GLU A 608 32.42 0.18 -11.63
CA GLU A 608 31.40 -0.36 -12.55
C GLU A 608 32.00 -0.71 -13.93
N ALA A 609 32.99 0.06 -14.40
CA ALA A 609 33.71 -0.24 -15.64
C ALA A 609 34.41 -1.61 -15.57
N ASP A 610 35.12 -1.92 -14.48
CA ASP A 610 35.77 -3.20 -14.27
C ASP A 610 34.73 -4.34 -14.20
N PHE A 611 33.61 -4.11 -13.52
CA PHE A 611 32.52 -5.10 -13.41
C PHE A 611 32.00 -5.50 -14.80
N TRP A 612 31.67 -4.52 -15.65
CA TRP A 612 31.17 -4.78 -17.01
C TRP A 612 32.27 -5.35 -17.92
N GLN A 613 33.52 -4.97 -17.71
CA GLN A 613 34.65 -5.54 -18.44
C GLN A 613 34.86 -7.03 -18.12
N LEU A 614 34.72 -7.43 -16.86
CA LEU A 614 34.75 -8.83 -16.45
C LEU A 614 33.61 -9.63 -17.09
N ALA A 615 32.39 -9.09 -17.09
CA ALA A 615 31.25 -9.72 -17.77
C ALA A 615 31.48 -9.84 -19.29
N ARG A 616 31.98 -8.78 -19.93
CA ARG A 616 32.35 -8.78 -21.36
C ARG A 616 33.42 -9.83 -21.67
N ALA A 617 34.47 -9.90 -20.85
CA ALA A 617 35.57 -10.83 -21.05
C ALA A 617 35.09 -12.29 -21.03
N GLU A 618 34.11 -12.61 -20.18
CA GLU A 618 33.51 -13.94 -20.12
C GLU A 618 32.73 -14.29 -21.41
N ILE A 619 31.96 -13.35 -21.95
CA ILE A 619 31.24 -13.54 -23.23
C ILE A 619 32.23 -13.69 -24.40
N VAL A 620 33.27 -12.87 -24.44
CA VAL A 620 34.33 -12.97 -25.47
C VAL A 620 35.11 -14.29 -25.36
N ARG A 621 35.32 -14.79 -24.13
CA ARG A 621 35.93 -16.11 -23.89
C ARG A 621 35.09 -17.22 -24.51
N HIS A 622 33.77 -17.16 -24.37
CA HIS A 622 32.84 -18.07 -25.05
C HIS A 622 32.95 -17.97 -26.57
N GLN A 623 32.93 -16.75 -27.13
CA GLN A 623 33.07 -16.52 -28.58
C GLN A 623 34.38 -17.09 -29.16
N THR A 624 35.48 -16.88 -28.44
CA THR A 624 36.81 -17.38 -28.84
C THR A 624 36.85 -18.91 -28.83
N ARG A 625 36.12 -19.53 -27.89
CA ARG A 625 36.06 -20.98 -27.73
C ARG A 625 35.20 -21.67 -28.79
N PHE A 626 34.13 -21.03 -29.26
CA PHE A 626 33.20 -21.60 -30.25
C PHE A 626 33.19 -20.81 -31.57
N PRO A 627 34.30 -20.77 -32.33
CA PRO A 627 34.40 -19.96 -33.54
C PRO A 627 33.42 -20.38 -34.65
N HIS A 628 32.89 -21.62 -34.60
CA HIS A 628 31.87 -22.08 -35.54
C HIS A 628 30.52 -21.37 -35.36
N LEU A 629 30.28 -20.74 -34.20
CA LEU A 629 29.09 -19.93 -33.93
C LEU A 629 29.23 -18.47 -34.37
N LYS A 630 30.25 -18.12 -35.17
CA LYS A 630 30.48 -16.74 -35.62
C LYS A 630 29.24 -16.07 -36.21
N GLU A 631 28.58 -16.73 -37.17
CA GLU A 631 27.36 -16.20 -37.79
C GLU A 631 26.22 -16.07 -36.77
N ARG A 632 26.18 -16.94 -35.76
CA ARG A 632 25.20 -16.86 -34.66
C ARG A 632 25.46 -15.67 -33.74
N TYR A 633 26.73 -15.37 -33.43
CA TYR A 633 27.10 -14.18 -32.65
C TYR A 633 26.74 -12.88 -33.35
N GLU A 634 26.83 -12.85 -34.68
CA GLU A 634 26.39 -11.71 -35.49
C GLU A 634 24.86 -11.62 -35.55
N LEU A 635 24.17 -12.76 -35.63
CA LEU A 635 22.70 -12.84 -35.65
C LEU A 635 22.06 -12.43 -34.33
N PHE A 636 22.66 -12.81 -33.19
CA PHE A 636 22.19 -12.55 -31.84
C PHE A 636 23.12 -11.57 -31.09
N ASP A 637 23.36 -10.40 -31.67
CA ASP A 637 24.38 -9.45 -31.19
C ASP A 637 24.12 -8.92 -29.76
N LEU A 638 24.88 -9.43 -28.78
CA LEU A 638 24.87 -8.96 -27.39
C LEU A 638 25.64 -7.64 -27.18
N PHE A 639 26.42 -7.19 -28.17
CA PHE A 639 27.31 -6.02 -28.12
C PHE A 639 26.79 -4.79 -28.87
N ALA A 640 25.53 -4.85 -29.33
CA ALA A 640 24.85 -3.72 -29.94
C ALA A 640 25.02 -2.44 -29.09
N PRO A 641 25.19 -1.26 -29.71
CA PRO A 641 25.53 -0.02 -28.99
C PRO A 641 24.46 0.44 -28.00
N GLU A 642 23.20 0.15 -28.30
CA GLU A 642 22.06 0.53 -27.49
C GLU A 642 21.12 -0.66 -27.29
N ILE A 643 20.48 -0.68 -26.12
CA ILE A 643 19.50 -1.70 -25.71
C ILE A 643 18.15 -1.01 -25.58
N GLU A 644 17.10 -1.64 -26.10
CA GLU A 644 15.73 -1.16 -25.91
C GLU A 644 15.30 -1.22 -24.44
N ARG A 645 14.51 -0.24 -23.98
CA ARG A 645 14.08 -0.19 -22.58
C ARG A 645 12.72 -0.86 -22.39
N LEU A 646 12.72 -2.04 -21.77
CA LEU A 646 11.50 -2.66 -21.23
C LEU A 646 11.05 -1.92 -19.96
N CYS A 647 9.97 -1.17 -20.08
CA CYS A 647 9.48 -0.25 -19.05
C CYS A 647 8.28 -0.84 -18.27
N LEU A 648 8.53 -1.83 -17.41
CA LEU A 648 7.47 -2.50 -16.62
C LEU A 648 6.58 -1.54 -15.81
N ASN A 649 7.16 -0.50 -15.21
CA ASN A 649 6.39 0.51 -14.48
C ASN A 649 5.48 1.34 -15.41
N ARG A 650 5.86 1.53 -16.68
CA ARG A 650 5.07 2.27 -17.66
C ARG A 650 3.80 1.51 -18.03
N ASN A 651 3.88 0.19 -18.16
CA ASN A 651 2.68 -0.65 -18.29
C ASN A 651 1.69 -0.35 -17.19
N ARG A 652 2.14 -0.42 -15.93
CA ARG A 652 1.26 -0.22 -14.77
C ARG A 652 0.70 1.20 -14.68
N LEU A 653 1.53 2.21 -14.90
CA LEU A 653 1.16 3.61 -14.65
C LEU A 653 0.47 4.30 -15.82
N HIS A 654 0.73 3.89 -17.06
CA HIS A 654 0.30 4.64 -18.26
C HIS A 654 -0.50 3.82 -19.27
N LEU A 655 -0.28 2.52 -19.40
CA LEU A 655 -0.87 1.73 -20.49
C LEU A 655 -1.98 0.79 -20.01
N ASP A 656 -1.66 -0.10 -19.07
CA ASP A 656 -2.48 -1.25 -18.71
C ASP A 656 -3.31 -1.00 -17.44
N GLY A 657 -2.74 -0.28 -16.46
CA GLY A 657 -3.43 0.04 -15.22
C GLY A 657 -3.81 -1.22 -14.42
N TYR A 658 -5.07 -1.29 -13.99
CA TYR A 658 -5.67 -2.44 -13.30
C TYR A 658 -6.86 -3.01 -14.09
N ARG A 659 -6.83 -2.88 -15.42
CA ARG A 659 -7.94 -3.32 -16.29
C ARG A 659 -7.81 -4.79 -16.64
N ASP A 660 -8.95 -5.45 -16.73
CA ASP A 660 -9.07 -6.80 -17.27
C ASP A 660 -8.78 -6.80 -18.78
N ARG A 661 -8.08 -7.85 -19.25
CA ARG A 661 -7.70 -8.00 -20.67
C ARG A 661 -7.85 -9.43 -21.13
N ALA A 662 -8.16 -9.62 -22.41
CA ALA A 662 -8.29 -10.94 -23.02
C ALA A 662 -6.95 -11.71 -23.14
N ALA A 663 -5.81 -11.01 -23.12
CA ALA A 663 -4.47 -11.58 -23.22
C ALA A 663 -3.51 -10.98 -22.18
N ARG A 664 -2.47 -11.75 -21.82
CA ARG A 664 -1.38 -11.28 -20.94
C ARG A 664 -0.70 -10.04 -21.57
N PRO A 665 -0.48 -8.96 -20.80
CA PRO A 665 0.19 -7.76 -21.31
C PRO A 665 1.68 -7.99 -21.59
N HIS A 666 2.18 -7.42 -22.69
CA HIS A 666 3.61 -7.42 -23.02
C HIS A 666 4.31 -6.20 -22.41
N ALA A 667 5.59 -6.34 -22.06
CA ALA A 667 6.38 -5.23 -21.53
C ALA A 667 6.46 -4.09 -22.55
N ALA A 668 6.19 -2.86 -22.11
CA ALA A 668 6.21 -1.70 -22.97
C ALA A 668 7.64 -1.28 -23.28
N VAL A 669 7.98 -1.24 -24.55
CA VAL A 669 9.26 -0.70 -25.04
C VAL A 669 9.15 0.83 -25.12
N HIS A 670 10.08 1.56 -24.49
CA HIS A 670 10.12 3.02 -24.62
C HIS A 670 11.53 3.61 -24.47
N GLY A 671 12.13 3.99 -25.61
CA GLY A 671 13.48 4.54 -25.69
C GLY A 671 14.56 3.47 -25.53
N THR A 672 15.81 3.92 -25.52
CA THR A 672 17.00 3.07 -25.44
C THR A 672 17.92 3.47 -24.28
N VAL A 673 18.85 2.59 -23.92
CA VAL A 673 19.99 2.88 -23.04
C VAL A 673 21.30 2.43 -23.69
N PRO A 674 22.44 3.08 -23.43
CA PRO A 674 23.74 2.58 -23.88
C PRO A 674 24.02 1.18 -23.31
N ASN A 675 24.53 0.29 -24.15
CA ASN A 675 24.96 -1.03 -23.73
C ASN A 675 26.33 -0.95 -23.04
N PRO A 676 26.45 -1.33 -21.75
CA PRO A 676 27.73 -1.28 -21.05
C PRO A 676 28.78 -2.24 -21.64
N LEU A 677 28.38 -3.22 -22.46
CA LEU A 677 29.30 -4.13 -23.14
C LEU A 677 29.87 -3.57 -24.45
N HIS A 678 29.26 -2.51 -25.01
CA HIS A 678 29.66 -1.95 -26.30
C HIS A 678 30.97 -1.17 -26.24
N ALA A 679 31.19 -0.41 -25.16
CA ALA A 679 32.38 0.42 -25.03
C ALA A 679 33.65 -0.44 -24.98
N GLU A 680 34.52 -0.31 -25.98
CA GLU A 680 35.85 -0.89 -25.91
C GLU A 680 36.69 -0.18 -24.82
N PRO A 681 37.47 -0.94 -24.03
CA PRO A 681 38.10 -0.41 -22.83
C PRO A 681 39.22 0.59 -23.16
N PRO A 682 39.39 1.68 -22.38
CA PRO A 682 40.54 2.57 -22.49
C PRO A 682 41.87 1.92 -22.07
N HIS A 683 41.84 0.80 -21.32
CA HIS A 683 43.03 0.02 -20.95
C HIS A 683 42.73 -1.50 -20.89
N PRO A 684 43.61 -2.37 -21.41
CA PRO A 684 43.48 -3.82 -21.21
C PRO A 684 43.72 -4.17 -19.73
N LEU A 685 42.85 -5.01 -19.15
CA LEU A 685 43.11 -5.63 -17.86
C LEU A 685 44.39 -6.46 -17.98
N ALA A 686 45.35 -6.23 -17.09
CA ALA A 686 46.55 -7.06 -17.02
C ALA A 686 46.12 -8.53 -16.84
N ALA A 687 46.63 -9.40 -17.72
CA ALA A 687 46.44 -10.84 -17.59
C ALA A 687 47.07 -11.27 -16.25
N GLY A 688 46.22 -11.71 -15.32
CA GLY A 688 46.60 -12.34 -14.05
C GLY A 688 46.34 -13.83 -14.13
#